data_AF-A0A7S3FI95-F1
#
_entry.id   AF-A0A7S3FI95-F1
#
_cell.length_a   1.000
_cell.length_b   1.000
_cell.length_c   1.000
_cell.angle_alpha   90.00
_cell.angle_beta   90.00
_cell.angle_gamma   90.00
#
_symmetry.space_group_name_H-M   'P 1'
#
loop_
_entity.id
_entity.type
_entity.pdbx_description
1 polymer ?
#
loop_
_entity_poly.entity_id
_entity_poly.type
_entity_poly.pdbx_seq_one_letter_code
_entity_poly.pdbx_strand_id
1 'polypeptide(L)'
;APPPPPAPLPSALVSPTPPAAPPLAPAASIPPTPPPIAPPTPAAAPPTPVSQGPKARMLADAANPFRDITMDSLQAHRQAEVAAREQAAAAAAAAAAPVAAPVNGAHVNGAPSTDGAQSFSSAWQGHSVDFRTSKHEKGDRPGRWDEGQAGIYGELVACDRDSPSWRQKLQGVQHILTSQTPSAELLAGTAVYLYWVSTGAIHCAEDGTHYRPNHHANAARETYQALEALPSGSASFAAARRVHTRLPAFTAELTKAEPLTRIRDIAHGKGDKHGKCREVRQEIKHTIQNKLHRCAGPEDLVATEKMLAKLTAPGTDYPEEFVNEFRIFYRELQEFFNASGLEDRLEQVSPALGGAQGAIATFLTAKRAADSSTGANEALAALVALQAARAAVLHELPSVQDLSVKQSARLAEIGLEEYAFVLLSKVVGAAEANAASADELCRALGSCAEVIAQGGVATDERAGEARHVAQLAASNDAPAAGAAARSLAGNLADDAENLYGPSARTLGSALGIEQRIVDVYVESDVRGSVVYQLGRLADLLLRAERTQTGAAQMDCLVAGEAVGVLRCVDRLAPGCVPAEEGPHVCVVAAADGDEEVGMAGGSVMGVVLCHDMPHLSHLALRARQEGVVTVTCEDAVRIGQMRALEGTPVRLAASAGGVE
;
A
#
# COMPACT_ATOMS: atom_id res chain seq x y z
N ALA A 1 -14.49 5.71 -67.90
CA ALA A 1 -13.26 6.10 -67.21
C ALA A 1 -12.53 4.83 -66.75
N PRO A 2 -11.23 4.69 -67.01
CA PRO A 2 -10.47 3.48 -66.67
C PRO A 2 -10.20 3.38 -65.15
N PRO A 3 -9.90 2.18 -64.62
CA PRO A 3 -9.60 1.98 -63.20
C PRO A 3 -8.23 2.56 -62.82
N PRO A 4 -8.01 2.92 -61.54
CA PRO A 4 -6.77 3.53 -61.06
C PRO A 4 -5.58 2.55 -61.10
N PRO A 5 -4.34 3.05 -61.26
CA PRO A 5 -3.14 2.22 -61.30
C PRO A 5 -2.80 1.61 -59.93
N PRO A 6 -2.10 0.45 -59.90
CA PRO A 6 -1.74 -0.24 -58.67
C PRO A 6 -0.61 0.47 -57.90
N ALA A 7 -0.67 0.38 -56.57
CA ALA A 7 0.33 0.91 -55.64
C ALA A 7 1.70 0.23 -55.77
N PRO A 8 2.81 0.95 -55.50
CA PRO A 8 4.16 0.38 -55.58
C PRO A 8 4.47 -0.58 -54.43
N LEU A 9 5.16 -1.66 -54.75
CA LEU A 9 5.68 -2.67 -53.81
C LEU A 9 6.79 -2.08 -52.90
N PRO A 10 6.91 -2.55 -51.65
CA PRO A 10 7.94 -2.08 -50.71
C PRO A 10 9.35 -2.56 -51.11
N SER A 11 10.31 -1.65 -50.99
CA SER A 11 11.74 -1.89 -51.25
C SER A 11 12.32 -2.96 -50.33
N ALA A 12 13.18 -3.80 -50.93
CA ALA A 12 13.88 -4.88 -50.27
C ALA A 12 14.91 -4.40 -49.23
N LEU A 13 14.86 -5.09 -48.10
CA LEU A 13 15.86 -5.31 -47.05
C LEU A 13 17.31 -4.96 -47.43
N VAL A 14 17.87 -3.97 -46.73
CA VAL A 14 19.32 -3.82 -46.51
C VAL A 14 19.62 -4.36 -45.11
N SER A 15 20.38 -5.44 -45.04
CA SER A 15 20.86 -6.05 -43.80
C SER A 15 21.85 -5.13 -43.08
N PRO A 16 21.71 -4.89 -41.76
CA PRO A 16 22.78 -4.27 -40.99
C PRO A 16 23.85 -5.30 -40.62
N THR A 17 25.08 -4.98 -41.02
CA THR A 17 26.35 -5.60 -40.62
C THR A 17 26.50 -5.63 -39.09
N PRO A 18 26.99 -6.72 -38.46
CA PRO A 18 27.16 -6.77 -37.01
C PRO A 18 28.30 -5.85 -36.53
N PRO A 19 28.18 -5.23 -35.33
CA PRO A 19 29.24 -4.39 -34.78
C PRO A 19 30.46 -5.23 -34.38
N ALA A 20 31.64 -4.69 -34.72
CA ALA A 20 32.94 -5.25 -34.41
C ALA A 20 33.17 -5.38 -32.89
N ALA A 21 33.75 -6.50 -32.49
CA ALA A 21 34.20 -6.76 -31.12
C ALA A 21 35.27 -5.73 -30.69
N PRO A 22 35.23 -5.22 -29.43
CA PRO A 22 36.26 -4.34 -28.91
C PRO A 22 37.59 -5.11 -28.70
N PRO A 23 38.74 -4.46 -28.89
CA PRO A 23 40.04 -5.09 -28.68
C PRO A 23 40.32 -5.36 -27.20
N LEU A 24 40.92 -6.51 -26.94
CA LEU A 24 41.45 -6.96 -25.64
C LEU A 24 42.37 -5.91 -25.01
N ALA A 25 42.04 -5.49 -23.79
CA ALA A 25 42.97 -4.76 -22.92
C ALA A 25 44.04 -5.73 -22.36
N PRO A 26 45.29 -5.26 -22.17
CA PRO A 26 46.39 -6.09 -21.68
C PRO A 26 46.21 -6.43 -20.19
N ALA A 27 46.62 -7.66 -19.85
CA ALA A 27 46.58 -8.21 -18.49
C ALA A 27 47.25 -7.29 -17.46
N ALA A 28 46.49 -6.90 -16.43
CA ALA A 28 47.01 -6.24 -15.25
C ALA A 28 47.77 -7.25 -14.38
N SER A 29 49.02 -6.90 -14.07
CA SER A 29 49.92 -7.63 -13.19
C SER A 29 49.35 -7.82 -11.78
N ILE A 30 49.46 -9.05 -11.30
CA ILE A 30 49.20 -9.46 -9.91
C ILE A 30 50.15 -8.72 -8.97
N PRO A 31 49.67 -7.99 -7.93
CA PRO A 31 50.54 -7.48 -6.88
C PRO A 31 50.95 -8.61 -5.91
N PRO A 32 52.18 -8.61 -5.39
CA PRO A 32 52.66 -9.65 -4.48
C PRO A 32 52.00 -9.56 -3.11
N THR A 33 51.79 -10.73 -2.52
CA THR A 33 51.33 -10.98 -1.15
C THR A 33 52.21 -10.28 -0.09
N PRO A 34 51.63 -9.71 0.97
CA PRO A 34 52.39 -9.17 2.10
C PRO A 34 52.94 -10.30 2.99
N PRO A 35 54.12 -10.11 3.63
CA PRO A 35 54.71 -11.09 4.55
C PRO A 35 53.98 -11.13 5.90
N PRO A 36 54.14 -12.23 6.68
CA PRO A 36 53.33 -12.48 7.87
C PRO A 36 53.69 -11.58 9.06
N ILE A 37 52.64 -11.24 9.82
CA ILE A 37 52.67 -10.44 11.05
C ILE A 37 53.33 -11.24 12.19
N ALA A 38 54.33 -10.65 12.83
CA ALA A 38 54.99 -11.18 14.03
C ALA A 38 54.09 -11.05 15.28
N PRO A 39 54.21 -11.96 16.27
CA PRO A 39 53.31 -12.02 17.43
C PRO A 39 53.60 -10.91 18.47
N PRO A 40 52.59 -10.52 19.28
CA PRO A 40 52.72 -9.44 20.24
C PRO A 40 53.54 -9.85 21.48
N THR A 41 54.40 -8.93 21.92
CA THR A 41 55.17 -8.98 23.17
C THR A 41 54.28 -8.49 24.34
N PRO A 42 54.37 -9.07 25.56
CA PRO A 42 53.44 -8.77 26.65
C PRO A 42 53.74 -7.44 27.35
N ALA A 43 52.68 -6.72 27.70
CA ALA A 43 52.70 -5.44 28.39
C ALA A 43 53.18 -5.54 29.85
N ALA A 44 54.03 -4.60 30.24
CA ALA A 44 54.58 -4.43 31.58
C ALA A 44 53.58 -3.76 32.55
N ALA A 45 53.70 -4.13 33.83
CA ALA A 45 52.88 -3.71 34.97
C ALA A 45 53.03 -2.21 35.36
N PRO A 46 52.05 -1.62 36.06
CA PRO A 46 52.08 -0.22 36.47
C PRO A 46 52.85 0.00 37.79
N PRO A 47 53.40 1.20 38.05
CA PRO A 47 54.12 1.49 39.28
C PRO A 47 53.22 2.00 40.43
N THR A 48 53.58 1.61 41.64
CA THR A 48 53.05 2.06 42.95
C THR A 48 53.52 3.48 43.33
N PRO A 49 52.75 4.24 44.13
CA PRO A 49 53.05 5.62 44.50
C PRO A 49 53.88 5.75 45.78
N VAL A 50 54.72 6.79 45.83
CA VAL A 50 55.56 7.16 46.98
C VAL A 50 54.82 8.15 47.88
N SER A 51 54.91 7.93 49.19
CA SER A 51 54.33 8.73 50.26
C SER A 51 55.09 10.04 50.52
N GLN A 52 54.36 11.14 50.79
CA GLN A 52 54.81 12.19 51.70
C GLN A 52 53.61 12.70 52.52
N GLY A 53 53.75 12.74 53.85
CA GLY A 53 52.92 13.54 54.76
C GLY A 53 53.77 14.60 55.46
N PRO A 54 53.33 15.23 56.56
CA PRO A 54 52.01 15.82 56.81
C PRO A 54 52.11 17.26 57.40
N LYS A 55 50.96 17.92 57.53
CA LYS A 55 50.59 19.06 58.44
C LYS A 55 50.35 20.44 57.82
N ALA A 56 49.04 20.70 57.70
CA ALA A 56 48.30 21.81 58.31
C ALA A 56 48.63 23.24 57.84
N ARG A 57 47.85 23.85 56.95
CA ARG A 57 46.49 24.42 57.10
C ARG A 57 46.51 25.81 57.77
N MET A 58 45.92 26.77 57.02
CA MET A 58 45.51 28.18 57.31
C MET A 58 46.28 29.15 56.41
N LEU A 59 45.70 30.00 55.57
CA LEU A 59 44.33 30.51 55.37
C LEU A 59 44.36 31.33 54.05
N ALA A 60 43.44 31.14 53.11
CA ALA A 60 43.02 32.16 52.14
C ALA A 60 41.84 31.67 51.26
N ASP A 61 40.76 32.44 51.31
CA ASP A 61 39.50 32.32 50.58
C ASP A 61 39.61 32.53 49.06
N ALA A 62 38.82 31.78 48.29
CA ALA A 62 37.84 32.30 47.32
C ALA A 62 37.05 31.12 46.68
N ALA A 63 35.74 31.32 46.52
CA ALA A 63 34.72 30.33 46.22
C ALA A 63 34.90 29.57 44.89
N ASN A 64 34.70 28.24 44.92
CA ASN A 64 34.46 27.39 43.74
C ASN A 64 33.16 26.60 43.96
N PRO A 65 32.10 26.78 43.14
CA PRO A 65 30.78 26.19 43.36
C PRO A 65 30.67 24.67 43.04
N PHE A 66 31.77 23.98 42.73
CA PHE A 66 31.74 22.56 42.30
C PHE A 66 32.29 21.55 43.31
N ARG A 67 32.39 21.89 44.60
CA ARG A 67 33.18 21.05 45.53
C ARG A 67 32.48 19.84 46.15
N ASP A 68 31.17 19.68 45.99
CA ASP A 68 30.45 18.55 46.58
C ASP A 68 29.64 17.75 45.54
N ILE A 69 30.28 17.34 44.44
CA ILE A 69 29.79 16.21 43.65
C ILE A 69 30.42 14.94 44.22
N THR A 70 29.73 14.30 45.16
CA THR A 70 30.13 12.99 45.68
C THR A 70 30.02 11.95 44.56
N MET A 71 30.86 10.90 44.59
CA MET A 71 30.75 9.79 43.62
C MET A 71 29.34 9.16 43.63
N ASP A 72 28.67 9.20 44.79
CA ASP A 72 27.28 8.77 44.94
C ASP A 72 26.30 9.68 44.17
N SER A 73 26.53 10.99 44.12
CA SER A 73 25.70 11.92 43.31
C SER A 73 25.94 11.78 41.80
N LEU A 74 27.16 11.43 41.37
CA LEU A 74 27.45 11.08 39.97
C LEU A 74 26.88 9.71 39.57
N GLN A 75 26.86 8.74 40.49
CA GLN A 75 26.21 7.46 40.27
C GLN A 75 24.68 7.60 40.27
N ALA A 76 24.11 8.40 41.17
CA ALA A 76 22.68 8.71 41.18
C ALA A 76 22.24 9.44 39.92
N HIS A 77 23.06 10.39 39.42
CA HIS A 77 22.76 11.08 38.16
C HIS A 77 22.86 10.14 36.95
N ARG A 78 23.87 9.26 36.89
CA ARG A 78 23.97 8.23 35.85
C ARG A 78 22.84 7.19 35.93
N GLN A 79 22.43 6.79 37.13
CA GLN A 79 21.29 5.89 37.32
C GLN A 79 19.98 6.58 36.93
N ALA A 80 19.83 7.88 37.19
CA ALA A 80 18.69 8.66 36.74
C ALA A 80 18.69 8.86 35.21
N GLU A 81 19.83 9.06 34.56
CA GLU A 81 19.95 9.10 33.10
C GLU A 81 19.64 7.74 32.45
N VAL A 82 20.11 6.64 33.05
CA VAL A 82 19.82 5.28 32.58
C VAL A 82 18.33 4.96 32.78
N ALA A 83 17.74 5.29 33.93
CA ALA A 83 16.32 5.11 34.17
C ALA A 83 15.45 6.00 33.28
N ALA A 84 15.89 7.23 32.98
CA ALA A 84 15.20 8.13 32.05
C ALA A 84 15.32 7.63 30.60
N ARG A 85 16.46 7.06 30.20
CA ARG A 85 16.63 6.38 28.90
C ARG A 85 15.82 5.10 28.80
N GLU A 86 15.72 4.32 29.88
CA GLU A 86 14.87 3.12 29.94
C GLU A 86 13.38 3.48 29.93
N GLN A 87 12.97 4.56 30.60
CA GLN A 87 11.61 5.09 30.52
C GLN A 87 11.29 5.71 29.16
N ALA A 88 12.24 6.42 28.54
CA ALA A 88 12.08 6.94 27.17
C ALA A 88 12.07 5.81 26.14
N ALA A 89 12.88 4.76 26.32
CA ALA A 89 12.87 3.56 25.49
C ALA A 89 11.60 2.72 25.71
N ALA A 90 11.07 2.66 26.94
CA ALA A 90 9.79 2.02 27.24
C ALA A 90 8.60 2.83 26.70
N ALA A 91 8.67 4.16 26.71
CA ALA A 91 7.67 5.03 26.08
C ALA A 91 7.74 4.96 24.55
N ALA A 92 8.94 4.89 23.97
CA ALA A 92 9.15 4.65 22.54
C ALA A 92 8.72 3.23 22.14
N ALA A 93 8.93 2.22 22.97
CA ALA A 93 8.43 0.86 22.76
C ALA A 93 6.92 0.72 22.99
N ALA A 94 6.31 1.60 23.80
CA ALA A 94 4.85 1.70 23.94
C ALA A 94 4.20 2.47 22.77
N ALA A 95 4.93 3.43 22.16
CA ALA A 95 4.54 4.12 20.93
C ALA A 95 4.84 3.30 19.65
N ALA A 96 5.84 2.41 19.70
CA ALA A 96 6.24 1.48 18.64
C ALA A 96 5.67 0.07 18.82
N ALA A 97 4.94 -0.20 19.92
CA ALA A 97 4.03 -1.32 19.95
C ALA A 97 3.07 -1.11 18.78
N PRO A 98 2.82 -2.11 17.92
CA PRO A 98 1.84 -1.95 16.87
C PRO A 98 0.54 -1.60 17.57
N VAL A 99 0.15 -0.33 17.52
CA VAL A 99 -1.25 0.04 17.64
C VAL A 99 -1.87 -0.82 16.57
N ALA A 100 -2.54 -1.90 17.00
CA ALA A 100 -3.40 -2.64 16.13
C ALA A 100 -4.26 -1.57 15.47
N ALA A 101 -4.01 -1.34 14.17
CA ALA A 101 -4.81 -0.42 13.39
C ALA A 101 -6.26 -0.72 13.77
N PRO A 102 -7.08 0.28 14.09
CA PRO A 102 -8.47 0.02 14.42
C PRO A 102 -9.00 -0.88 13.31
N VAL A 103 -9.46 -2.07 13.70
CA VAL A 103 -9.89 -3.19 12.84
C VAL A 103 -11.06 -2.79 11.92
N ASN A 104 -11.46 -1.52 11.94
CA ASN A 104 -12.55 -0.91 11.20
C ASN A 104 -12.08 0.11 10.13
N GLY A 105 -10.80 0.14 9.77
CA GLY A 105 -10.34 0.79 8.53
C GLY A 105 -10.33 -0.23 7.40
N ALA A 106 -11.41 -0.31 6.60
CA ALA A 106 -11.41 -1.13 5.40
C ALA A 106 -10.31 -0.64 4.45
N HIS A 107 -9.19 -1.37 4.39
CA HIS A 107 -8.12 -1.09 3.45
C HIS A 107 -8.68 -1.05 2.02
N VAL A 108 -8.33 0.00 1.27
CA VAL A 108 -8.86 0.30 -0.06
C VAL A 108 -8.42 -0.73 -1.11
N ASN A 109 -7.33 -1.43 -0.82
CA ASN A 109 -7.02 -2.73 -1.39
C ASN A 109 -6.89 -3.69 -0.20
N GLY A 110 -7.81 -4.64 -0.07
CA GLY A 110 -7.88 -5.56 1.07
C GLY A 110 -6.49 -6.08 1.43
N ALA A 111 -6.10 -5.98 2.70
CA ALA A 111 -4.79 -6.42 3.14
C ALA A 111 -4.56 -7.89 2.70
N PRO A 112 -3.40 -8.24 2.11
CA PRO A 112 -3.08 -9.62 1.85
C PRO A 112 -2.92 -10.33 3.20
N SER A 113 -3.84 -11.23 3.53
CA SER A 113 -3.64 -12.19 4.60
C SER A 113 -2.41 -13.04 4.29
N THR A 114 -1.64 -13.40 5.32
CA THR A 114 -0.50 -14.33 5.24
C THR A 114 -0.85 -15.68 4.59
N ASP A 115 -2.13 -16.07 4.60
CA ASP A 115 -2.63 -17.36 4.09
C ASP A 115 -3.21 -17.29 2.66
N GLY A 116 -3.04 -16.18 1.94
CA GLY A 116 -3.48 -16.07 0.54
C GLY A 116 -5.01 -16.06 0.30
N ALA A 117 -5.83 -16.37 1.31
CA ALA A 117 -7.29 -16.26 1.26
C ALA A 117 -7.76 -15.07 2.13
N GLN A 118 -8.07 -13.95 1.50
CA GLN A 118 -8.65 -12.79 2.17
C GLN A 118 -10.05 -13.13 2.72
N SER A 119 -10.34 -12.75 3.97
CA SER A 119 -11.72 -12.77 4.46
C SER A 119 -12.47 -11.57 3.89
N PHE A 120 -13.33 -11.81 2.91
CA PHE A 120 -14.15 -10.79 2.25
C PHE A 120 -15.06 -10.07 3.25
N SER A 121 -15.48 -10.76 4.30
CA SER A 121 -16.32 -10.20 5.36
C SER A 121 -15.67 -9.03 6.13
N SER A 122 -14.34 -8.95 6.19
CA SER A 122 -13.63 -7.91 6.95
C SER A 122 -13.62 -6.53 6.27
N ALA A 123 -13.69 -6.50 4.94
CA ALA A 123 -13.74 -5.26 4.15
C ALA A 123 -15.19 -4.85 3.78
N TRP A 124 -16.17 -5.66 4.18
CA TRP A 124 -17.58 -5.45 3.86
C TRP A 124 -18.19 -4.34 4.72
N GLN A 125 -18.66 -3.29 4.06
CA GLN A 125 -19.32 -2.11 4.62
C GLN A 125 -20.84 -2.12 4.41
N GLY A 126 -21.34 -3.11 3.66
CA GLY A 126 -22.77 -3.28 3.43
C GLY A 126 -23.51 -3.92 4.63
N HIS A 127 -24.79 -4.18 4.44
CA HIS A 127 -25.64 -4.78 5.49
C HIS A 127 -25.13 -6.15 5.94
N SER A 128 -25.30 -6.45 7.23
CA SER A 128 -25.03 -7.79 7.75
C SER A 128 -25.93 -8.82 7.07
N VAL A 129 -25.34 -9.89 6.56
CA VAL A 129 -26.09 -11.03 6.04
C VAL A 129 -26.77 -11.80 7.18
N ASP A 130 -28.10 -11.90 7.12
CA ASP A 130 -28.91 -12.78 7.95
C ASP A 130 -29.33 -14.02 7.18
N PHE A 131 -29.14 -15.21 7.75
CA PHE A 131 -29.64 -16.47 7.16
C PHE A 131 -31.14 -16.59 7.33
N ARG A 132 -31.83 -16.96 6.25
CA ARG A 132 -33.30 -16.95 6.21
C ARG A 132 -33.86 -18.24 5.66
N THR A 133 -34.92 -18.74 6.28
CA THR A 133 -35.63 -19.96 5.85
C THR A 133 -36.85 -19.67 4.95
N SER A 134 -37.17 -18.40 4.70
CA SER A 134 -38.31 -17.95 3.91
C SER A 134 -37.95 -16.80 2.96
N LYS A 135 -38.88 -16.44 2.05
CA LYS A 135 -38.68 -15.44 1.00
C LYS A 135 -38.76 -14.01 1.57
N HIS A 136 -37.89 -13.12 1.12
CA HIS A 136 -37.87 -11.71 1.49
C HIS A 136 -38.91 -10.88 0.70
N GLU A 137 -39.45 -9.84 1.32
CA GLU A 137 -40.16 -8.75 0.64
C GLU A 137 -39.14 -7.80 -0.02
N LYS A 138 -39.44 -7.17 -1.16
CA LYS A 138 -38.48 -6.25 -1.80
C LYS A 138 -38.10 -5.14 -0.81
N GLY A 139 -36.83 -5.12 -0.38
CA GLY A 139 -36.29 -4.01 0.39
C GLY A 139 -36.05 -2.83 -0.55
N ASP A 140 -36.30 -1.62 -0.05
CA ASP A 140 -35.95 -0.40 -0.78
C ASP A 140 -34.43 -0.31 -0.90
N ARG A 141 -33.92 0.26 -1.99
CA ARG A 141 -32.48 0.50 -2.16
C ARG A 141 -32.15 1.85 -1.53
N PRO A 142 -31.54 1.91 -0.32
CA PRO A 142 -31.11 3.18 0.23
C PRO A 142 -30.02 3.77 -0.67
N GLY A 143 -30.14 5.06 -0.99
CA GLY A 143 -29.18 5.76 -1.83
C GLY A 143 -29.51 7.23 -1.95
N ARG A 144 -28.49 8.04 -2.23
CA ARG A 144 -28.61 9.43 -2.67
C ARG A 144 -28.10 9.50 -4.11
N TRP A 145 -28.75 10.31 -4.94
CA TRP A 145 -28.29 10.60 -6.29
C TRP A 145 -28.37 12.10 -6.52
N ASP A 146 -27.27 12.80 -6.29
CA ASP A 146 -27.19 14.23 -6.57
C ASP A 146 -26.84 14.46 -8.04
N GLU A 147 -27.85 14.79 -8.84
CA GLU A 147 -27.74 15.03 -10.28
C GLU A 147 -27.15 16.41 -10.64
N GLY A 148 -26.76 17.21 -9.65
CA GLY A 148 -26.09 18.49 -9.89
C GLY A 148 -24.68 18.38 -10.48
N GLN A 149 -24.11 17.17 -10.54
CA GLN A 149 -22.77 16.92 -11.07
C GLN A 149 -22.76 16.94 -12.60
N ALA A 150 -21.82 17.67 -13.20
CA ALA A 150 -21.60 17.69 -14.64
C ALA A 150 -20.52 16.68 -15.06
N GLY A 151 -20.48 16.36 -16.36
CA GLY A 151 -19.43 15.51 -16.95
C GLY A 151 -19.49 14.05 -16.47
N ILE A 152 -18.31 13.43 -16.38
CA ILE A 152 -18.15 11.98 -16.09
C ILE A 152 -18.78 11.55 -14.76
N TYR A 153 -18.80 12.42 -13.74
CA TYR A 153 -19.36 12.11 -12.43
C TYR A 153 -20.88 12.08 -12.48
N GLY A 154 -21.49 13.00 -13.26
CA GLY A 154 -22.92 12.98 -13.53
C GLY A 154 -23.36 11.70 -14.25
N GLU A 155 -22.55 11.24 -15.23
CA GLU A 155 -22.80 9.97 -15.93
C GLU A 155 -22.75 8.77 -14.99
N LEU A 156 -21.75 8.69 -14.10
CA LEU A 156 -21.64 7.61 -13.11
C LEU A 156 -22.77 7.64 -12.08
N VAL A 157 -23.20 8.83 -11.62
CA VAL A 157 -24.32 8.97 -10.68
C VAL A 157 -25.64 8.57 -11.34
N ALA A 158 -25.88 9.00 -12.58
CA ALA A 158 -27.07 8.61 -13.34
C ALA A 158 -27.08 7.09 -13.63
N CYS A 159 -25.92 6.54 -14.00
CA CYS A 159 -25.73 5.10 -14.17
C CYS A 159 -26.09 4.34 -12.89
N ASP A 160 -25.60 4.78 -11.73
CA ASP A 160 -25.90 4.15 -10.46
C ASP A 160 -27.39 4.20 -10.11
N ARG A 161 -28.05 5.37 -10.30
CA ARG A 161 -29.50 5.56 -10.09
C ARG A 161 -30.32 4.56 -10.89
N ASP A 162 -29.99 4.42 -12.17
CA ASP A 162 -30.74 3.61 -13.13
C ASP A 162 -30.37 2.10 -13.05
N SER A 163 -29.34 1.77 -12.27
CA SER A 163 -28.77 0.42 -12.15
C SER A 163 -28.86 -0.15 -10.72
N PRO A 164 -30.02 -0.65 -10.28
CA PRO A 164 -30.16 -1.23 -8.94
C PRO A 164 -29.34 -2.50 -8.73
N SER A 165 -29.23 -3.39 -9.72
CA SER A 165 -28.46 -4.65 -9.58
C SER A 165 -26.98 -4.48 -9.93
N TRP A 166 -26.10 -5.31 -9.33
CA TRP A 166 -24.68 -5.33 -9.69
C TRP A 166 -24.46 -5.57 -11.19
N ARG A 167 -25.27 -6.45 -11.81
CA ARG A 167 -25.28 -6.64 -13.27
C ARG A 167 -25.45 -5.33 -14.02
N GLN A 168 -26.49 -4.56 -13.69
CA GLN A 168 -26.79 -3.32 -14.37
C GLN A 168 -25.69 -2.30 -14.16
N LYS A 169 -25.09 -2.25 -12.97
CA LYS A 169 -23.94 -1.37 -12.67
C LYS A 169 -22.74 -1.69 -13.56
N LEU A 170 -22.39 -2.98 -13.68
CA LEU A 170 -21.33 -3.43 -14.57
C LEU A 170 -21.64 -3.11 -16.05
N GLN A 171 -22.89 -3.33 -16.48
CA GLN A 171 -23.32 -3.04 -17.85
C GLN A 171 -23.33 -1.53 -18.15
N GLY A 172 -23.71 -0.70 -17.18
CA GLY A 172 -23.67 0.76 -17.31
C GLY A 172 -22.23 1.27 -17.37
N VAL A 173 -21.34 0.77 -16.51
CA VAL A 173 -19.90 1.07 -16.58
C VAL A 173 -19.30 0.61 -17.90
N GLN A 174 -19.60 -0.62 -18.33
CA GLN A 174 -19.20 -1.13 -19.65
C GLN A 174 -19.65 -0.18 -20.75
N HIS A 175 -20.90 0.28 -20.74
CA HIS A 175 -21.42 1.22 -21.74
C HIS A 175 -20.64 2.54 -21.73
N ILE A 176 -20.44 3.16 -20.57
CA ILE A 176 -19.71 4.42 -20.41
C ILE A 176 -18.26 4.30 -20.90
N LEU A 177 -17.59 3.18 -20.60
CA LEU A 177 -16.19 2.97 -20.98
C LEU A 177 -16.01 2.56 -22.45
N THR A 178 -17.03 2.02 -23.10
CA THR A 178 -16.95 1.58 -24.50
C THR A 178 -17.53 2.59 -25.48
N SER A 179 -18.31 3.57 -25.01
CA SER A 179 -18.85 4.66 -25.84
C SER A 179 -17.82 5.73 -26.20
N GLN A 180 -16.68 5.76 -25.53
CA GLN A 180 -15.62 6.74 -25.72
C GLN A 180 -14.25 6.15 -25.34
N THR A 181 -13.15 6.78 -25.78
CA THR A 181 -11.83 6.42 -25.28
C THR A 181 -11.71 6.86 -23.80
N PRO A 182 -11.50 5.94 -22.85
CA PRO A 182 -11.49 6.30 -21.44
C PRO A 182 -10.34 7.22 -21.05
N SER A 183 -10.66 8.39 -20.49
CA SER A 183 -9.68 9.27 -19.87
C SER A 183 -9.21 8.72 -18.52
N ALA A 184 -8.05 9.17 -18.03
CA ALA A 184 -7.57 8.80 -16.70
C ALA A 184 -8.57 9.19 -15.60
N GLU A 185 -9.23 10.35 -15.75
CA GLU A 185 -10.25 10.83 -14.82
C GLU A 185 -11.49 9.91 -14.78
N LEU A 186 -11.98 9.48 -15.95
CA LEU A 186 -13.11 8.55 -16.03
C LEU A 186 -12.78 7.19 -15.40
N LEU A 187 -11.58 6.69 -15.66
CA LEU A 187 -11.12 5.43 -15.09
C LEU A 187 -10.90 5.52 -13.58
N ALA A 188 -10.41 6.66 -13.08
CA ALA A 188 -10.30 6.92 -11.65
C ALA A 188 -11.67 6.94 -10.97
N GLY A 189 -12.63 7.68 -11.54
CA GLY A 189 -14.02 7.69 -11.07
C GLY A 189 -14.67 6.30 -11.11
N THR A 190 -14.42 5.54 -12.18
CA THR A 190 -14.91 4.16 -12.31
C THR A 190 -14.29 3.23 -11.26
N ALA A 191 -12.99 3.34 -10.99
CA ALA A 191 -12.30 2.55 -9.98
C ALA A 191 -12.86 2.82 -8.58
N VAL A 192 -13.05 4.10 -8.23
CA VAL A 192 -13.67 4.52 -6.95
C VAL A 192 -15.10 3.98 -6.85
N TYR A 193 -15.91 4.16 -7.89
CA TYR A 193 -17.29 3.69 -7.93
C TYR A 193 -17.39 2.18 -7.75
N LEU A 194 -16.65 1.41 -8.55
CA LEU A 194 -16.65 -0.06 -8.45
C LEU A 194 -16.04 -0.56 -7.15
N TYR A 195 -15.09 0.16 -6.56
CA TYR A 195 -14.59 -0.13 -5.21
C TYR A 195 -15.73 -0.10 -4.19
N TRP A 196 -16.49 1.00 -4.13
CA TRP A 196 -17.60 1.11 -3.18
C TRP A 196 -18.74 0.15 -3.46
N VAL A 197 -18.99 -0.21 -4.71
CA VAL A 197 -19.91 -1.31 -5.05
C VAL A 197 -19.39 -2.64 -4.49
N SER A 198 -18.10 -2.93 -4.65
CA SER A 198 -17.49 -4.20 -4.20
C SER A 198 -17.43 -4.34 -2.68
N THR A 199 -17.27 -3.23 -1.95
CA THR A 199 -17.27 -3.22 -0.47
C THR A 199 -18.67 -3.11 0.11
N GLY A 200 -19.70 -2.88 -0.71
CA GLY A 200 -21.08 -2.72 -0.26
C GLY A 200 -21.42 -1.34 0.32
N ALA A 201 -20.49 -0.37 0.25
CA ALA A 201 -20.75 1.03 0.54
C ALA A 201 -21.76 1.63 -0.46
N ILE A 202 -21.76 1.16 -1.71
CA ILE A 202 -22.87 1.31 -2.65
C ILE A 202 -23.67 0.02 -2.68
N HIS A 203 -24.95 0.11 -2.32
CA HIS A 203 -25.81 -1.06 -2.26
C HIS A 203 -26.26 -1.56 -3.64
N CYS A 204 -26.24 -2.88 -3.80
CA CYS A 204 -26.91 -3.60 -4.87
C CYS A 204 -28.27 -4.14 -4.38
N ALA A 205 -29.27 -4.11 -5.27
CA ALA A 205 -30.63 -4.58 -4.99
C ALA A 205 -31.16 -5.48 -6.10
N GLU A 206 -32.13 -6.32 -5.78
CA GLU A 206 -32.81 -7.16 -6.77
C GLU A 206 -33.63 -6.29 -7.74
N ASP A 207 -33.29 -6.34 -9.02
CA ASP A 207 -34.00 -5.62 -10.09
C ASP A 207 -35.26 -6.36 -10.60
N GLY A 208 -35.62 -7.49 -9.99
CA GLY A 208 -36.78 -8.31 -10.34
C GLY A 208 -36.62 -9.15 -11.61
N THR A 209 -35.43 -9.16 -12.20
CA THR A 209 -35.12 -9.95 -13.39
C THR A 209 -34.50 -11.32 -13.03
N HIS A 210 -34.42 -12.23 -14.01
CA HIS A 210 -33.89 -13.58 -13.85
C HIS A 210 -32.63 -13.79 -14.69
N TYR A 211 -31.62 -12.94 -14.47
CA TYR A 211 -30.35 -13.07 -15.21
C TYR A 211 -29.32 -13.83 -14.41
N ARG A 212 -28.65 -14.76 -15.10
CA ARG A 212 -27.60 -15.59 -14.54
C ARG A 212 -26.26 -14.84 -14.50
N PRO A 213 -25.27 -15.34 -13.73
CA PRO A 213 -23.93 -14.75 -13.64
C PRO A 213 -23.21 -14.51 -14.98
N ASN A 214 -23.57 -15.24 -16.04
CA ASN A 214 -22.97 -15.09 -17.37
C ASN A 214 -23.12 -13.68 -17.97
N HIS A 215 -24.15 -12.93 -17.60
CA HIS A 215 -24.29 -11.55 -18.06
C HIS A 215 -23.24 -10.62 -17.43
N HIS A 216 -22.82 -10.90 -16.19
CA HIS A 216 -21.74 -10.17 -15.52
C HIS A 216 -20.41 -10.50 -16.18
N ALA A 217 -20.16 -11.79 -16.43
CA ALA A 217 -18.97 -12.26 -17.13
C ALA A 217 -18.83 -11.62 -18.53
N ASN A 218 -19.92 -11.53 -19.29
CA ASN A 218 -19.88 -10.90 -20.61
C ASN A 218 -19.60 -9.38 -20.54
N ALA A 219 -20.24 -8.66 -19.61
CA ALA A 219 -19.96 -7.24 -19.40
C ALA A 219 -18.50 -6.99 -18.96
N ALA A 220 -17.99 -7.85 -18.07
CA ALA A 220 -16.60 -7.81 -17.63
C ALA A 220 -15.62 -8.10 -18.76
N ARG A 221 -15.91 -9.06 -19.65
CA ARG A 221 -15.09 -9.36 -20.82
C ARG A 221 -14.96 -8.17 -21.77
N GLU A 222 -16.06 -7.50 -22.07
CA GLU A 222 -16.06 -6.32 -22.95
C GLU A 222 -15.34 -5.13 -22.30
N THR A 223 -15.59 -4.90 -21.01
CA THR A 223 -14.86 -3.88 -20.24
C THR A 223 -13.37 -4.16 -20.23
N TYR A 224 -12.97 -5.41 -19.94
CA TYR A 224 -11.57 -5.83 -19.92
C TYR A 224 -10.86 -5.57 -21.25
N GLN A 225 -11.52 -5.88 -22.38
CA GLN A 225 -10.98 -5.60 -23.70
C GLN A 225 -10.74 -4.10 -23.94
N ALA A 226 -11.68 -3.25 -23.52
CA ALA A 226 -11.53 -1.80 -23.65
C ALA A 226 -10.36 -1.25 -22.82
N LEU A 227 -10.17 -1.78 -21.60
CA LEU A 227 -9.07 -1.40 -20.71
C LEU A 227 -7.71 -1.83 -21.28
N GLU A 228 -7.60 -3.06 -21.79
CA GLU A 228 -6.34 -3.58 -22.36
C GLU A 228 -5.99 -2.98 -23.74
N ALA A 229 -6.89 -2.20 -24.34
CA ALA A 229 -6.61 -1.44 -25.55
C ALA A 229 -5.92 -0.09 -25.28
N LEU A 230 -5.86 0.34 -24.01
CA LEU A 230 -5.22 1.59 -23.63
C LEU A 230 -3.68 1.52 -23.78
N PRO A 231 -3.00 2.63 -24.10
CA PRO A 231 -1.55 2.64 -24.19
C PRO A 231 -0.90 2.33 -22.84
N SER A 232 -0.08 1.27 -22.79
CA SER A 232 0.79 0.98 -21.64
C SER A 232 1.62 2.20 -21.24
N GLY A 233 1.89 2.37 -19.94
CA GLY A 233 2.68 3.50 -19.44
C GLY A 233 1.92 4.82 -19.29
N SER A 234 0.68 4.90 -19.79
CA SER A 234 -0.17 6.09 -19.63
C SER A 234 -0.87 6.13 -18.26
N ALA A 235 -1.24 7.34 -17.81
CA ALA A 235 -2.06 7.53 -16.61
C ALA A 235 -3.42 6.81 -16.72
N SER A 236 -4.01 6.75 -17.92
CA SER A 236 -5.22 5.97 -18.18
C SER A 236 -4.99 4.48 -17.91
N PHE A 237 -3.89 3.91 -18.42
CA PHE A 237 -3.61 2.50 -18.18
C PHE A 237 -3.31 2.20 -16.70
N ALA A 238 -2.61 3.10 -16.00
CA ALA A 238 -2.41 2.98 -14.55
C ALA A 238 -3.75 2.97 -13.79
N ALA A 239 -4.71 3.83 -14.16
CA ALA A 239 -6.06 3.82 -13.59
C ALA A 239 -6.87 2.57 -13.97
N ALA A 240 -6.73 2.09 -15.20
CA ALA A 240 -7.40 0.87 -15.69
C ALA A 240 -7.04 -0.38 -14.87
N ARG A 241 -5.81 -0.47 -14.36
CA ARG A 241 -5.38 -1.57 -13.47
C ARG A 241 -6.23 -1.68 -12.20
N ARG A 242 -6.69 -0.57 -11.63
CA ARG A 242 -7.59 -0.59 -10.48
C ARG A 242 -9.01 -1.01 -10.85
N VAL A 243 -9.43 -0.71 -12.08
CA VAL A 243 -10.71 -1.21 -12.60
C VAL A 243 -10.64 -2.73 -12.81
N HIS A 244 -9.52 -3.25 -13.33
CA HIS A 244 -9.33 -4.69 -13.56
C HIS A 244 -9.60 -5.54 -12.32
N THR A 245 -9.18 -5.11 -11.12
CA THR A 245 -9.36 -5.86 -9.87
C THR A 245 -10.82 -5.93 -9.41
N ARG A 246 -11.73 -5.16 -10.01
CA ARG A 246 -13.15 -5.09 -9.65
C ARG A 246 -14.08 -5.76 -10.66
N LEU A 247 -13.53 -6.33 -11.72
CA LEU A 247 -14.30 -7.07 -12.72
C LEU A 247 -14.41 -8.55 -12.34
N PRO A 248 -15.59 -9.19 -12.50
CA PRO A 248 -15.71 -10.64 -12.34
C PRO A 248 -14.94 -11.41 -13.42
N ALA A 249 -14.70 -12.69 -13.14
CA ALA A 249 -14.10 -13.61 -14.09
C ALA A 249 -15.06 -13.95 -15.23
N PHE A 250 -14.49 -14.24 -16.39
CA PHE A 250 -15.24 -14.58 -17.60
C PHE A 250 -14.70 -15.82 -18.33
N THR A 251 -14.31 -16.84 -17.57
CA THR A 251 -13.92 -18.15 -18.11
C THR A 251 -15.03 -18.77 -18.98
N ALA A 252 -14.66 -19.77 -19.78
CA ALA A 252 -15.63 -20.48 -20.62
C ALA A 252 -16.79 -21.07 -19.79
N GLU A 253 -16.54 -21.49 -18.56
CA GLU A 253 -17.52 -22.00 -17.62
C GLU A 253 -18.51 -20.93 -17.17
N LEU A 254 -18.03 -19.73 -16.89
CA LEU A 254 -18.81 -18.61 -16.37
C LEU A 254 -19.62 -17.88 -17.44
N THR A 255 -19.22 -18.00 -18.72
CA THR A 255 -19.92 -17.40 -19.86
C THR A 255 -21.02 -18.28 -20.46
N LYS A 256 -21.14 -19.55 -20.04
CA LYS A 256 -22.24 -20.47 -20.40
C LYS A 256 -23.60 -19.93 -19.92
N ALA A 257 -24.69 -20.39 -20.51
CA ALA A 257 -26.04 -19.93 -20.14
C ALA A 257 -26.42 -20.25 -18.67
N GLU A 258 -25.88 -21.34 -18.11
CA GLU A 258 -26.13 -21.78 -16.73
C GLU A 258 -24.81 -22.02 -15.98
N PRO A 259 -24.13 -20.97 -15.49
CA PRO A 259 -22.94 -21.11 -14.65
C PRO A 259 -23.34 -21.34 -13.18
N LEU A 260 -22.38 -21.75 -12.35
CA LEU A 260 -22.51 -21.91 -10.89
C LEU A 260 -23.70 -22.81 -10.47
N THR A 261 -23.92 -23.93 -11.17
CA THR A 261 -25.06 -24.83 -10.93
C THR A 261 -24.95 -25.64 -9.64
N ARG A 262 -23.74 -25.80 -9.07
CA ARG A 262 -23.51 -26.62 -7.87
C ARG A 262 -24.35 -26.20 -6.66
N ILE A 263 -24.56 -24.89 -6.47
CA ILE A 263 -25.38 -24.38 -5.38
C ILE A 263 -26.83 -24.86 -5.43
N ARG A 264 -27.34 -25.11 -6.64
CA ARG A 264 -28.66 -25.72 -6.87
C ARG A 264 -28.68 -27.14 -6.33
N ASP A 265 -27.68 -27.94 -6.65
CA ASP A 265 -27.62 -29.34 -6.24
C ASP A 265 -27.48 -29.48 -4.72
N ILE A 266 -26.64 -28.63 -4.11
CA ILE A 266 -26.49 -28.55 -2.66
C ILE A 266 -27.83 -28.23 -1.99
N ALA A 267 -28.54 -27.21 -2.47
CA ALA A 267 -29.85 -26.84 -1.94
C ALA A 267 -30.89 -27.98 -2.10
N HIS A 268 -30.76 -28.81 -3.14
CA HIS A 268 -31.62 -29.99 -3.34
C HIS A 268 -31.23 -31.21 -2.51
N GLY A 269 -30.07 -31.21 -1.86
CA GLY A 269 -29.65 -32.30 -0.96
C GLY A 269 -28.40 -33.05 -1.37
N LYS A 270 -27.63 -32.57 -2.35
CA LYS A 270 -26.34 -33.18 -2.68
C LYS A 270 -25.43 -33.21 -1.45
N GLY A 271 -24.94 -34.39 -1.09
CA GLY A 271 -24.13 -34.63 0.11
C GLY A 271 -24.91 -34.69 1.44
N ASP A 272 -26.22 -34.39 1.47
CA ASP A 272 -27.06 -34.50 2.67
C ASP A 272 -27.37 -35.98 2.96
N LYS A 273 -26.83 -36.48 4.08
CA LYS A 273 -27.07 -37.84 4.56
C LYS A 273 -28.10 -37.82 5.68
N HIS A 274 -29.13 -38.66 5.55
CA HIS A 274 -30.21 -38.81 6.54
C HIS A 274 -31.05 -37.55 6.81
N GLY A 275 -30.99 -36.53 5.94
CA GLY A 275 -31.80 -35.33 6.04
C GLY A 275 -31.35 -34.34 7.13
N LYS A 276 -30.12 -34.48 7.65
CA LYS A 276 -29.54 -33.62 8.67
C LYS A 276 -29.42 -32.16 8.22
N CYS A 277 -29.26 -31.93 6.91
CA CYS A 277 -29.08 -30.58 6.38
C CYS A 277 -30.38 -29.87 6.01
N ARG A 278 -31.56 -30.35 6.41
CA ARG A 278 -32.85 -29.80 5.92
C ARG A 278 -33.00 -28.30 6.19
N GLU A 279 -32.67 -27.84 7.39
CA GLU A 279 -32.79 -26.42 7.76
C GLU A 279 -31.78 -25.55 7.02
N VAL A 280 -30.49 -25.93 7.06
CA VAL A 280 -29.43 -25.18 6.38
C VAL A 280 -29.60 -25.18 4.85
N ARG A 281 -30.21 -26.22 4.27
CA ARG A 281 -30.57 -26.21 2.84
C ARG A 281 -31.64 -25.17 2.50
N GLN A 282 -32.61 -24.93 3.39
CA GLN A 282 -33.55 -23.82 3.18
C GLN A 282 -32.83 -22.47 3.28
N GLU A 283 -31.92 -22.32 4.24
CA GLU A 283 -31.11 -21.12 4.37
C GLU A 283 -30.26 -20.85 3.13
N ILE A 284 -29.54 -21.86 2.63
CA ILE A 284 -28.74 -21.79 1.39
C ILE A 284 -29.62 -21.42 0.21
N LYS A 285 -30.80 -22.05 0.08
CA LYS A 285 -31.74 -21.77 -1.00
C LYS A 285 -32.19 -20.31 -1.00
N HIS A 286 -32.62 -19.81 0.16
CA HIS A 286 -33.26 -18.51 0.27
C HIS A 286 -32.27 -17.35 0.40
N THR A 287 -31.07 -17.60 0.90
CA THR A 287 -30.05 -16.56 1.13
C THR A 287 -29.07 -16.46 -0.04
N ILE A 288 -28.70 -17.60 -0.67
CA ILE A 288 -27.61 -17.65 -1.68
C ILE A 288 -28.15 -18.08 -3.05
N GLN A 289 -28.71 -19.30 -3.16
CA GLN A 289 -29.08 -19.88 -4.46
C GLN A 289 -30.07 -19.00 -5.24
N ASN A 290 -31.15 -18.57 -4.60
CA ASN A 290 -32.18 -17.77 -5.27
C ASN A 290 -31.63 -16.42 -5.72
N LYS A 291 -30.77 -15.78 -4.92
CA LYS A 291 -30.16 -14.50 -5.25
C LYS A 291 -29.20 -14.64 -6.42
N LEU A 292 -28.25 -15.56 -6.36
CA LEU A 292 -27.27 -15.81 -7.42
C LEU A 292 -27.92 -16.11 -8.78
N HIS A 293 -29.10 -16.74 -8.78
CA HIS A 293 -29.86 -17.07 -9.99
C HIS A 293 -30.79 -15.96 -10.51
N ARG A 294 -30.95 -14.86 -9.76
CA ARG A 294 -31.82 -13.72 -10.09
C ARG A 294 -31.01 -12.45 -10.32
N CYS A 295 -30.13 -12.16 -9.37
CA CYS A 295 -29.33 -10.97 -9.27
C CYS A 295 -28.11 -11.30 -8.38
N ALA A 296 -27.04 -11.80 -9.00
CA ALA A 296 -25.77 -12.01 -8.30
C ALA A 296 -25.18 -10.66 -7.87
N GLY A 297 -24.48 -10.63 -6.74
CA GLY A 297 -23.76 -9.44 -6.28
C GLY A 297 -22.70 -9.76 -5.21
N PRO A 298 -21.79 -8.81 -4.90
CA PRO A 298 -20.66 -9.02 -3.98
C PRO A 298 -21.03 -9.66 -2.62
N GLU A 299 -22.17 -9.29 -2.09
CA GLU A 299 -22.85 -9.77 -0.89
C GLU A 299 -23.11 -11.28 -0.88
N ASP A 300 -23.21 -11.93 -2.06
CA ASP A 300 -23.32 -13.39 -2.16
C ASP A 300 -22.03 -14.08 -1.68
N LEU A 301 -20.87 -13.46 -1.90
CA LEU A 301 -19.60 -13.99 -1.42
C LEU A 301 -19.51 -13.91 0.10
N VAL A 302 -19.91 -12.79 0.69
CA VAL A 302 -20.01 -12.60 2.15
C VAL A 302 -21.01 -13.56 2.77
N ALA A 303 -22.16 -13.76 2.13
CA ALA A 303 -23.18 -14.71 2.58
C ALA A 303 -22.67 -16.15 2.56
N THR A 304 -21.93 -16.51 1.51
CA THR A 304 -21.37 -17.86 1.34
C THR A 304 -20.23 -18.10 2.33
N GLU A 305 -19.36 -17.12 2.57
CA GLU A 305 -18.29 -17.19 3.58
C GLU A 305 -18.86 -17.41 4.99
N LYS A 306 -19.85 -16.59 5.40
CA LYS A 306 -20.54 -16.77 6.69
C LYS A 306 -21.22 -18.14 6.79
N MET A 307 -21.81 -18.63 5.68
CA MET A 307 -22.48 -19.93 5.67
C MET A 307 -21.45 -21.06 5.83
N LEU A 308 -20.30 -20.96 5.16
CA LEU A 308 -19.22 -21.92 5.33
C LEU A 308 -18.73 -21.94 6.78
N ALA A 309 -18.53 -20.77 7.40
CA ALA A 309 -18.16 -20.66 8.81
C ALA A 309 -19.19 -21.33 9.74
N LYS A 310 -20.49 -21.17 9.47
CA LYS A 310 -21.57 -21.87 10.19
C LYS A 310 -21.48 -23.39 10.00
N LEU A 311 -21.21 -23.86 8.79
CA LEU A 311 -21.11 -25.28 8.46
C LEU A 311 -19.85 -25.95 9.04
N THR A 312 -18.78 -25.19 9.26
CA THR A 312 -17.50 -25.69 9.81
C THR A 312 -17.28 -25.33 11.27
N ALA A 313 -18.28 -24.75 11.95
CA ALA A 313 -18.15 -24.39 13.35
C ALA A 313 -17.88 -25.63 14.23
N PRO A 314 -17.03 -25.51 15.27
CA PRO A 314 -16.78 -26.61 16.19
C PRO A 314 -18.07 -27.16 16.80
N GLY A 315 -18.22 -28.48 16.83
CA GLY A 315 -19.38 -29.16 17.41
C GLY A 315 -20.59 -29.33 16.47
N THR A 316 -20.47 -28.94 15.20
CA THR A 316 -21.49 -29.27 14.19
C THR A 316 -21.39 -30.74 13.75
N ASP A 317 -22.52 -31.33 13.36
CA ASP A 317 -22.62 -32.74 12.93
C ASP A 317 -23.05 -32.88 11.45
N TYR A 318 -22.84 -31.83 10.65
CA TYR A 318 -23.12 -31.82 9.22
C TYR A 318 -22.28 -32.87 8.50
N PRO A 319 -22.85 -33.60 7.51
CA PRO A 319 -22.09 -34.58 6.73
C PRO A 319 -20.90 -33.94 6.02
N GLU A 320 -19.72 -34.55 6.14
CA GLU A 320 -18.50 -34.04 5.52
C GLU A 320 -18.63 -33.87 4.00
N GLU A 321 -19.34 -34.79 3.33
CA GLU A 321 -19.62 -34.72 1.89
C GLU A 321 -20.43 -33.46 1.52
N PHE A 322 -21.41 -33.07 2.34
CA PHE A 322 -22.17 -31.84 2.17
C PHE A 322 -21.28 -30.60 2.34
N VAL A 323 -20.45 -30.58 3.39
CA VAL A 323 -19.52 -29.48 3.67
C VAL A 323 -18.49 -29.35 2.54
N ASN A 324 -17.99 -30.47 2.00
CA ASN A 324 -17.03 -30.47 0.91
C ASN A 324 -17.63 -29.96 -0.40
N GLU A 325 -18.86 -30.33 -0.74
CA GLU A 325 -19.57 -29.72 -1.88
C GLU A 325 -19.73 -28.20 -1.71
N PHE A 326 -20.05 -27.74 -0.50
CA PHE A 326 -20.14 -26.31 -0.20
C PHE A 326 -18.79 -25.59 -0.28
N ARG A 327 -17.68 -26.23 0.16
CA ARG A 327 -16.31 -25.70 -0.03
C ARG A 327 -15.94 -25.56 -1.49
N ILE A 328 -16.30 -26.53 -2.33
CA ILE A 328 -16.05 -26.44 -3.78
C ILE A 328 -16.87 -25.30 -4.37
N PHE A 329 -18.16 -25.17 -4.02
CA PHE A 329 -18.98 -24.06 -4.46
C PHE A 329 -18.41 -22.70 -4.02
N TYR A 330 -17.93 -22.59 -2.79
CA TYR A 330 -17.31 -21.36 -2.31
C TYR A 330 -16.09 -20.96 -3.16
N ARG A 331 -15.24 -21.93 -3.54
CA ARG A 331 -14.11 -21.67 -4.46
C ARG A 331 -14.57 -21.27 -5.87
N GLU A 332 -15.59 -21.91 -6.42
CA GLU A 332 -16.19 -21.52 -7.71
C GLU A 332 -16.73 -20.08 -7.66
N LEU A 333 -17.33 -19.69 -6.53
CA LEU A 333 -17.82 -18.34 -6.31
C LEU A 333 -16.66 -17.34 -6.16
N GLN A 334 -15.61 -17.71 -5.44
CA GLN A 334 -14.39 -16.90 -5.35
C GLN A 334 -13.77 -16.67 -6.73
N GLU A 335 -13.67 -17.71 -7.55
CA GLU A 335 -13.18 -17.59 -8.93
C GLU A 335 -14.04 -16.60 -9.73
N PHE A 336 -15.37 -16.70 -9.65
CA PHE A 336 -16.27 -15.75 -10.32
C PHE A 336 -16.04 -14.29 -9.91
N PHE A 337 -15.76 -14.01 -8.64
CA PHE A 337 -15.45 -12.66 -8.15
C PHE A 337 -13.96 -12.28 -8.27
N ASN A 338 -13.12 -13.10 -8.92
CA ASN A 338 -11.66 -12.92 -8.96
C ASN A 338 -11.02 -12.78 -7.56
N ALA A 339 -11.59 -13.51 -6.60
CA ALA A 339 -11.24 -13.52 -5.18
C ALA A 339 -10.21 -14.60 -4.78
N SER A 340 -9.71 -15.38 -5.73
CA SER A 340 -8.69 -16.42 -5.49
C SER A 340 -7.35 -15.82 -5.06
N GLY A 341 -6.59 -16.59 -4.26
CA GLY A 341 -5.27 -16.18 -3.79
C GLY A 341 -4.22 -16.09 -4.91
N LEU A 342 -3.13 -15.37 -4.64
CA LEU A 342 -2.04 -15.17 -5.59
C LEU A 342 -1.40 -16.49 -6.03
N GLU A 343 -1.16 -17.42 -5.11
CA GLU A 343 -0.53 -18.72 -5.41
C GLU A 343 -1.40 -19.54 -6.36
N ASP A 344 -2.68 -19.74 -6.02
CA ASP A 344 -3.65 -20.44 -6.88
C ASP A 344 -3.71 -19.81 -8.28
N ARG A 345 -3.73 -18.48 -8.36
CA ARG A 345 -3.80 -17.75 -9.62
C ARG A 345 -2.54 -17.96 -10.45
N LEU A 346 -1.36 -17.86 -9.84
CA LEU A 346 -0.08 -18.09 -10.52
C LEU A 346 0.05 -19.53 -11.03
N GLU A 347 -0.36 -20.51 -10.22
CA GLU A 347 -0.38 -21.92 -10.62
C GLU A 347 -1.36 -22.17 -11.78
N GLN A 348 -2.53 -21.53 -11.76
CA GLN A 348 -3.53 -21.64 -12.83
C GLN A 348 -3.04 -21.06 -14.17
N VAL A 349 -2.34 -19.92 -14.16
CA VAL A 349 -1.90 -19.25 -15.40
C VAL A 349 -0.53 -19.73 -15.91
N SER A 350 0.30 -20.29 -15.03
CA SER A 350 1.66 -20.75 -15.35
C SER A 350 1.74 -21.65 -16.60
N PRO A 351 0.84 -22.63 -16.83
CA PRO A 351 0.85 -23.44 -18.05
C PRO A 351 0.72 -22.63 -19.35
N ALA A 352 -0.01 -21.51 -19.32
CA ALA A 352 -0.21 -20.64 -20.48
C ALA A 352 0.91 -19.60 -20.66
N LEU A 353 1.70 -19.34 -19.61
CA LEU A 353 2.82 -18.39 -19.61
C LEU A 353 4.16 -19.15 -19.67
N GLY A 354 4.39 -19.88 -20.76
CA GLY A 354 5.53 -20.80 -20.90
C GLY A 354 6.89 -20.21 -20.50
N GLY A 355 7.19 -18.97 -20.93
CA GLY A 355 8.44 -18.28 -20.58
C GLY A 355 8.52 -17.81 -19.11
N ALA A 356 7.39 -17.70 -18.41
CA ALA A 356 7.34 -17.26 -17.02
C ALA A 356 7.34 -18.42 -16.00
N GLN A 357 7.10 -19.67 -16.42
CA GLN A 357 6.96 -20.84 -15.53
C GLN A 357 8.09 -20.98 -14.52
N GLY A 358 9.35 -20.86 -14.99
CA GLY A 358 10.53 -20.98 -14.14
C GLY A 358 10.58 -19.88 -13.08
N ALA A 359 10.35 -18.62 -13.47
CA ALA A 359 10.36 -17.49 -12.56
C ALA A 359 9.21 -17.56 -11.53
N ILE A 360 8.01 -17.99 -11.96
CA ILE A 360 6.87 -18.23 -11.07
C ILE A 360 7.21 -19.31 -10.04
N ALA A 361 7.78 -20.45 -10.46
CA ALA A 361 8.15 -21.53 -9.55
C ALA A 361 9.24 -21.10 -8.53
N THR A 362 10.22 -20.32 -8.98
CA THR A 362 11.23 -19.73 -8.10
C THR A 362 10.59 -18.79 -7.07
N PHE A 363 9.68 -17.92 -7.50
CA PHE A 363 8.94 -17.04 -6.59
C PHE A 363 8.12 -17.81 -5.58
N LEU A 364 7.31 -18.80 -6.00
CA LEU A 364 6.49 -19.59 -5.08
C LEU A 364 7.33 -20.33 -4.03
N THR A 365 8.52 -20.80 -4.41
CA THR A 365 9.46 -21.42 -3.47
C THR A 365 10.01 -20.40 -2.47
N ALA A 366 10.45 -19.23 -2.95
CA ALA A 366 10.96 -18.17 -2.09
C ALA A 366 9.87 -17.59 -1.17
N LYS A 367 8.64 -17.46 -1.67
CA LYS A 367 7.46 -17.06 -0.90
C LYS A 367 7.25 -17.95 0.32
N ARG A 368 7.23 -19.28 0.13
CA ARG A 368 7.04 -20.24 1.24
C ARG A 368 8.14 -20.14 2.29
N ALA A 369 9.39 -19.88 1.87
CA ALA A 369 10.49 -19.63 2.78
C ALA A 369 10.30 -18.32 3.57
N ALA A 370 9.89 -17.24 2.90
CA ALA A 370 9.60 -15.95 3.52
C ALA A 370 8.37 -15.98 4.45
N ASP A 371 7.39 -16.85 4.19
CA ASP A 371 6.22 -17.03 5.06
C ASP A 371 6.55 -17.80 6.34
N SER A 372 7.55 -18.68 6.25
CA SER A 372 8.04 -19.46 7.40
C SER A 372 9.10 -18.71 8.23
N SER A 373 9.55 -17.53 7.77
CA SER A 373 10.62 -16.74 8.39
C SER A 373 10.11 -15.36 8.82
N THR A 374 10.68 -14.84 9.90
CA THR A 374 10.55 -13.42 10.28
C THR A 374 11.76 -12.59 9.83
N GLY A 375 12.71 -13.20 9.11
CA GLY A 375 13.97 -12.59 8.67
C GLY A 375 13.82 -11.72 7.42
N ALA A 376 14.57 -10.61 7.38
CA ALA A 376 14.64 -9.72 6.23
C ALA A 376 15.21 -10.41 4.98
N ASN A 377 16.14 -11.36 5.15
CA ASN A 377 16.86 -12.00 4.05
C ASN A 377 15.93 -12.87 3.20
N GLU A 378 15.10 -13.72 3.81
CA GLU A 378 14.13 -14.53 3.07
C GLU A 378 13.09 -13.63 2.37
N ALA A 379 12.63 -12.57 3.04
CA ALA A 379 11.70 -11.62 2.46
C ALA A 379 12.30 -10.87 1.27
N LEU A 380 13.55 -10.43 1.35
CA LEU A 380 14.26 -9.77 0.26
C LEU A 380 14.55 -10.72 -0.90
N ALA A 381 14.93 -11.97 -0.63
CA ALA A 381 15.11 -12.99 -1.65
C ALA A 381 13.78 -13.30 -2.39
N ALA A 382 12.67 -13.38 -1.66
CA ALA A 382 11.35 -13.52 -2.23
C ALA A 382 10.95 -12.29 -3.07
N LEU A 383 11.35 -11.08 -2.67
CA LEU A 383 11.07 -9.84 -3.40
C LEU A 383 11.82 -9.80 -4.74
N VAL A 384 13.08 -10.23 -4.77
CA VAL A 384 13.84 -10.36 -6.02
C VAL A 384 13.23 -11.43 -6.94
N ALA A 385 12.83 -12.58 -6.39
CA ALA A 385 12.16 -13.62 -7.18
C ALA A 385 10.79 -13.13 -7.72
N LEU A 386 10.07 -12.33 -6.94
CA LEU A 386 8.82 -11.70 -7.32
C LEU A 386 9.00 -10.75 -8.50
N GLN A 387 10.02 -9.90 -8.47
CA GLN A 387 10.35 -9.00 -9.60
C GLN A 387 10.61 -9.78 -10.88
N ALA A 388 11.35 -10.89 -10.80
CA ALA A 388 11.64 -11.74 -11.94
C ALA A 388 10.36 -12.40 -12.48
N ALA A 389 9.51 -12.94 -11.59
CA ALA A 389 8.23 -13.51 -11.97
C ALA A 389 7.32 -12.48 -12.63
N ARG A 390 7.22 -11.29 -12.05
CA ARG A 390 6.38 -10.20 -12.56
C ARG A 390 6.86 -9.71 -13.93
N ALA A 391 8.15 -9.49 -14.11
CA ALA A 391 8.73 -9.11 -15.40
C ALA A 391 8.45 -10.17 -16.48
N ALA A 392 8.59 -11.46 -16.13
CA ALA A 392 8.30 -12.55 -17.07
C ALA A 392 6.80 -12.63 -17.43
N VAL A 393 5.90 -12.44 -16.46
CA VAL A 393 4.45 -12.38 -16.71
C VAL A 393 4.10 -11.21 -17.62
N LEU A 394 4.64 -10.01 -17.35
CA LEU A 394 4.42 -8.82 -18.19
C LEU A 394 4.92 -9.01 -19.63
N HIS A 395 6.04 -9.71 -19.81
CA HIS A 395 6.60 -10.00 -21.12
C HIS A 395 5.70 -10.94 -21.94
N GLU A 396 5.11 -11.95 -21.30
CA GLU A 396 4.24 -12.93 -21.94
C GLU A 396 2.81 -12.42 -22.15
N LEU A 397 2.32 -11.49 -21.33
CA LEU A 397 0.93 -11.00 -21.34
C LEU A 397 0.41 -10.61 -22.75
N PRO A 398 1.17 -9.91 -23.61
CA PRO A 398 0.73 -9.58 -24.97
C PRO A 398 0.55 -10.79 -25.90
N SER A 399 1.23 -11.91 -25.64
CA SER A 399 1.19 -13.13 -26.47
C SER A 399 -0.04 -13.99 -26.18
N VAL A 400 -0.64 -13.84 -24.99
CA VAL A 400 -1.81 -14.62 -24.52
C VAL A 400 -3.06 -14.28 -25.35
N GLN A 401 -3.57 -15.28 -26.08
CA GLN A 401 -4.72 -15.13 -26.96
C GLN A 401 -6.07 -15.27 -26.23
N ASP A 402 -6.16 -16.18 -25.27
CA ASP A 402 -7.39 -16.36 -24.49
C ASP A 402 -7.54 -15.21 -23.49
N LEU A 403 -8.61 -14.43 -23.64
CA LEU A 403 -8.83 -13.24 -22.80
C LEU A 403 -9.06 -13.58 -21.33
N SER A 404 -9.62 -14.74 -21.01
CA SER A 404 -9.86 -15.14 -19.62
C SER A 404 -8.54 -15.53 -18.93
N VAL A 405 -7.65 -16.18 -19.68
CA VAL A 405 -6.26 -16.42 -19.25
C VAL A 405 -5.51 -15.10 -19.14
N LYS A 406 -5.70 -14.18 -20.09
CA LYS A 406 -5.08 -12.85 -20.07
C LYS A 406 -5.53 -12.04 -18.84
N GLN A 407 -6.82 -12.05 -18.50
CA GLN A 407 -7.35 -11.45 -17.27
C GLN A 407 -6.69 -12.06 -16.03
N SER A 408 -6.63 -13.39 -15.97
CA SER A 408 -6.01 -14.08 -14.85
C SER A 408 -4.53 -13.73 -14.72
N ALA A 409 -3.80 -13.62 -15.84
CA ALA A 409 -2.39 -13.22 -15.84
C ALA A 409 -2.20 -11.76 -15.41
N ARG A 410 -3.05 -10.83 -15.87
CA ARG A 410 -3.07 -9.43 -15.42
C ARG A 410 -3.32 -9.33 -13.91
N LEU A 411 -4.29 -10.08 -13.41
CA LEU A 411 -4.60 -10.10 -11.99
C LEU A 411 -3.52 -10.82 -11.15
N ALA A 412 -2.79 -11.76 -11.73
CA ALA A 412 -1.62 -12.37 -11.09
C ALA A 412 -0.47 -11.35 -10.98
N GLU A 413 -0.27 -10.57 -12.04
CA GLU A 413 0.74 -9.51 -12.07
C GLU A 413 0.43 -8.37 -11.09
N ILE A 414 -0.82 -7.92 -11.01
CA ILE A 414 -1.26 -6.97 -9.96
C ILE A 414 -1.08 -7.60 -8.57
N GLY A 415 -1.45 -8.87 -8.39
CA GLY A 415 -1.27 -9.56 -7.11
C GLY A 415 0.21 -9.71 -6.70
N LEU A 416 1.15 -9.84 -7.63
CA LEU A 416 2.58 -9.79 -7.34
C LEU A 416 2.99 -8.41 -6.81
N GLU A 417 2.50 -7.31 -7.40
CA GLU A 417 2.74 -5.95 -6.90
C GLU A 417 2.17 -5.75 -5.49
N GLU A 418 0.94 -6.23 -5.23
CA GLU A 418 0.31 -6.18 -3.90
C GLU A 418 1.08 -7.02 -2.88
N TYR A 419 1.57 -8.19 -3.26
CA TYR A 419 2.36 -9.05 -2.37
C TYR A 419 3.75 -8.48 -2.06
N ALA A 420 4.31 -7.66 -2.95
CA ALA A 420 5.56 -6.94 -2.68
C ALA A 420 5.43 -6.04 -1.45
N PHE A 421 4.26 -5.43 -1.19
CA PHE A 421 4.02 -4.66 0.04
C PHE A 421 4.19 -5.51 1.31
N VAL A 422 3.74 -6.77 1.29
CA VAL A 422 3.87 -7.70 2.44
C VAL A 422 5.35 -8.02 2.70
N LEU A 423 6.09 -8.34 1.65
CA LEU A 423 7.53 -8.63 1.74
C LEU A 423 8.31 -7.40 2.22
N LEU A 424 8.02 -6.23 1.65
CA LEU A 424 8.63 -4.97 2.05
C LEU A 424 8.29 -4.60 3.50
N SER A 425 7.07 -4.86 3.96
CA SER A 425 6.69 -4.65 5.37
C SER A 425 7.51 -5.51 6.32
N LYS A 426 7.78 -6.78 5.95
CA LYS A 426 8.69 -7.67 6.71
C LYS A 426 10.12 -7.12 6.71
N VAL A 427 10.62 -6.68 5.56
CA VAL A 427 11.97 -6.10 5.42
C VAL A 427 12.12 -4.84 6.26
N VAL A 428 11.18 -3.90 6.18
CA VAL A 428 11.18 -2.65 6.95
C VAL A 428 11.09 -2.93 8.45
N GLY A 429 10.17 -3.80 8.88
CA GLY A 429 10.06 -4.15 10.30
C GLY A 429 11.32 -4.79 10.87
N ALA A 430 11.98 -5.66 10.09
CA ALA A 430 13.26 -6.25 10.49
C ALA A 430 14.41 -5.23 10.47
N ALA A 431 14.40 -4.27 9.55
CA ALA A 431 15.39 -3.20 9.48
C ALA A 431 15.30 -2.25 10.68
N GLU A 432 14.08 -1.92 11.12
CA GLU A 432 13.82 -1.12 12.32
C GLU A 432 14.25 -1.85 13.59
N ALA A 433 13.93 -3.14 13.70
CA ALA A 433 14.25 -3.94 14.88
C ALA A 433 15.77 -4.16 15.07
N ASN A 434 16.53 -4.28 13.98
CA ASN A 434 17.94 -4.65 14.02
C ASN A 434 18.91 -3.52 13.66
N ALA A 435 18.41 -2.29 13.45
CA ALA A 435 19.19 -1.15 12.96
C ALA A 435 20.02 -1.51 11.71
N ALA A 436 19.32 -1.84 10.62
CA ALA A 436 19.94 -2.26 9.37
C ALA A 436 21.01 -1.29 8.87
N SER A 437 22.04 -1.84 8.24
CA SER A 437 23.11 -1.07 7.59
C SER A 437 22.60 -0.33 6.36
N ALA A 438 23.32 0.72 5.95
CA ALA A 438 23.01 1.46 4.73
C ALA A 438 23.00 0.57 3.47
N ASP A 439 23.89 -0.44 3.40
CA ASP A 439 23.92 -1.40 2.28
C ASP A 439 22.66 -2.27 2.23
N GLU A 440 22.19 -2.77 3.37
CA GLU A 440 20.95 -3.55 3.45
C GLU A 440 19.73 -2.71 3.05
N LEU A 441 19.69 -1.45 3.50
CA LEU A 441 18.64 -0.49 3.16
C LEU A 441 18.70 -0.11 1.67
N CYS A 442 19.87 0.10 1.08
CA CYS A 442 20.04 0.31 -0.37
C CYS A 442 19.52 -0.89 -1.17
N ARG A 443 19.86 -2.12 -0.78
CA ARG A 443 19.35 -3.33 -1.48
C ARG A 443 17.82 -3.44 -1.42
N ALA A 444 17.23 -3.16 -0.26
CA ALA A 444 15.78 -3.15 -0.09
C ALA A 444 15.11 -2.02 -0.89
N LEU A 445 15.67 -0.80 -0.83
CA LEU A 445 15.18 0.38 -1.55
C LEU A 445 15.23 0.19 -3.06
N GLY A 446 16.35 -0.31 -3.60
CA GLY A 446 16.49 -0.62 -5.01
C GLY A 446 15.49 -1.68 -5.46
N SER A 447 15.27 -2.71 -4.63
CA SER A 447 14.25 -3.72 -4.90
C SER A 447 12.82 -3.15 -4.90
N CYS A 448 12.49 -2.26 -3.97
CA CYS A 448 11.21 -1.56 -3.95
C CYS A 448 11.03 -0.69 -5.21
N ALA A 449 12.07 0.03 -5.60
CA ALA A 449 12.06 0.89 -6.77
C ALA A 449 11.91 0.09 -8.08
N GLU A 450 12.52 -1.08 -8.20
CA GLU A 450 12.31 -1.98 -9.36
C GLU A 450 10.86 -2.47 -9.46
N VAL A 451 10.20 -2.77 -8.33
CA VAL A 451 8.77 -3.11 -8.35
C VAL A 451 7.95 -1.94 -8.90
N ILE A 452 8.25 -0.70 -8.52
CA ILE A 452 7.56 0.49 -9.05
C ILE A 452 7.88 0.67 -10.55
N ALA A 453 9.13 0.48 -10.95
CA ALA A 453 9.62 0.64 -12.32
C ALA A 453 9.01 -0.35 -13.33
N GLN A 454 8.56 -1.52 -12.88
CA GLN A 454 7.91 -2.53 -13.71
C GLN A 454 6.47 -2.17 -14.13
N GLY A 455 5.96 -1.01 -13.69
CA GLY A 455 4.75 -0.42 -14.22
C GLY A 455 3.48 -1.07 -13.67
N GLY A 456 2.91 -0.42 -12.65
CA GLY A 456 1.56 -0.73 -12.21
C GLY A 456 0.88 0.38 -11.40
N VAL A 457 1.67 1.16 -10.67
CA VAL A 457 1.24 2.38 -9.97
C VAL A 457 1.75 3.65 -10.70
N ALA A 458 2.74 3.49 -11.58
CA ALA A 458 3.54 4.56 -12.17
C ALA A 458 3.27 4.76 -13.68
N THR A 459 3.29 6.01 -14.13
CA THR A 459 3.44 6.37 -15.55
C THR A 459 4.86 6.05 -16.04
N ASP A 460 5.12 6.11 -17.35
CA ASP A 460 6.47 5.91 -17.90
C ASP A 460 7.52 6.86 -17.29
N GLU A 461 7.11 8.10 -16.98
CA GLU A 461 7.94 9.09 -16.29
C GLU A 461 8.34 8.61 -14.90
N ARG A 462 7.34 8.24 -14.07
CA ARG A 462 7.58 7.72 -12.71
C ARG A 462 8.34 6.40 -12.71
N ALA A 463 8.13 5.56 -13.71
CA ALA A 463 8.92 4.35 -13.90
C ALA A 463 10.39 4.68 -14.22
N GLY A 464 10.66 5.74 -14.98
CA GLY A 464 12.00 6.27 -15.20
C GLY A 464 12.68 6.76 -13.91
N GLU A 465 11.97 7.54 -13.10
CA GLU A 465 12.44 7.97 -11.78
C GLU A 465 12.74 6.76 -10.87
N ALA A 466 11.87 5.76 -10.86
CA ALA A 466 12.06 4.53 -10.08
C ALA A 466 13.32 3.75 -10.51
N ARG A 467 13.58 3.62 -11.82
CA ARG A 467 14.83 3.01 -12.30
C ARG A 467 16.06 3.82 -11.88
N HIS A 468 15.95 5.14 -11.85
CA HIS A 468 17.04 6.00 -11.38
C HIS A 468 17.33 5.76 -9.89
N VAL A 469 16.28 5.65 -9.06
CA VAL A 469 16.42 5.26 -7.64
C VAL A 469 17.09 3.90 -7.50
N ALA A 470 16.65 2.89 -8.26
CA ALA A 470 17.24 1.56 -8.24
C ALA A 470 18.73 1.58 -8.64
N GLN A 471 19.09 2.40 -9.63
CA GLN A 471 20.47 2.57 -10.07
C GLN A 471 21.35 3.22 -8.99
N LEU A 472 20.88 4.28 -8.33
CA LEU A 472 21.60 4.94 -7.24
C LEU A 472 21.81 4.00 -6.05
N ALA A 473 20.78 3.23 -5.71
CA ALA A 473 20.84 2.22 -4.68
C ALA A 473 21.85 1.12 -5.01
N ALA A 474 21.89 0.66 -6.26
CA ALA A 474 22.86 -0.34 -6.72
C ALA A 474 24.31 0.18 -6.72
N SER A 475 24.52 1.50 -6.90
CA SER A 475 25.83 2.13 -6.72
C SER A 475 26.21 2.40 -5.26
N ASN A 476 25.35 2.04 -4.30
CA ASN A 476 25.52 2.33 -2.88
C ASN A 476 25.71 3.82 -2.57
N ASP A 477 25.12 4.71 -3.38
CA ASP A 477 25.05 6.14 -3.09
C ASP A 477 23.83 6.39 -2.19
N ALA A 478 23.96 6.01 -0.92
CA ALA A 478 22.87 6.01 0.06
C ALA A 478 22.17 7.37 0.21
N PRO A 479 22.88 8.52 0.31
CA PRO A 479 22.24 9.83 0.37
C PRO A 479 21.43 10.16 -0.88
N ALA A 480 22.00 9.96 -2.08
CA ALA A 480 21.31 10.25 -3.32
C ALA A 480 20.12 9.31 -3.54
N ALA A 481 20.29 8.01 -3.27
CA ALA A 481 19.23 7.02 -3.39
C ALA A 481 18.07 7.32 -2.45
N GLY A 482 18.36 7.63 -1.18
CA GLY A 482 17.34 8.00 -0.19
C GLY A 482 16.59 9.28 -0.57
N ALA A 483 17.29 10.33 -0.99
CA ALA A 483 16.67 11.59 -1.41
C ALA A 483 15.79 11.41 -2.65
N ALA A 484 16.28 10.71 -3.67
CA ALA A 484 15.53 10.42 -4.89
C ALA A 484 14.31 9.53 -4.61
N ALA A 485 14.44 8.52 -3.75
CA ALA A 485 13.33 7.65 -3.35
C ALA A 485 12.24 8.41 -2.58
N ARG A 486 12.62 9.29 -1.66
CA ARG A 486 11.67 10.13 -0.92
C ARG A 486 10.91 11.07 -1.85
N SER A 487 11.62 11.72 -2.78
CA SER A 487 11.03 12.56 -3.82
C SER A 487 10.03 11.78 -4.66
N LEU A 488 10.42 10.61 -5.17
CA LEU A 488 9.56 9.73 -5.95
C LEU A 488 8.33 9.25 -5.16
N ALA A 489 8.50 8.88 -3.89
CA ALA A 489 7.39 8.44 -3.05
C ALA A 489 6.35 9.56 -2.84
N GLY A 490 6.80 10.78 -2.56
CA GLY A 490 5.92 11.96 -2.45
C GLY A 490 5.20 12.27 -3.76
N ASN A 491 5.94 12.29 -4.86
CA ASN A 491 5.43 12.47 -6.21
C ASN A 491 4.33 11.46 -6.59
N LEU A 492 4.52 10.18 -6.28
CA LEU A 492 3.53 9.13 -6.52
C LEU A 492 2.29 9.28 -5.65
N ALA A 493 2.45 9.71 -4.39
CA ALA A 493 1.33 10.01 -3.51
C ALA A 493 0.52 11.22 -4.02
N ASP A 494 1.20 12.25 -4.51
CA ASP A 494 0.58 13.44 -5.11
C ASP A 494 -0.16 13.08 -6.40
N ASP A 495 0.41 12.23 -7.26
CA ASP A 495 -0.26 11.73 -8.45
C ASP A 495 -1.56 10.96 -8.09
N ALA A 496 -1.53 10.15 -7.03
CA ALA A 496 -2.70 9.42 -6.55
C ALA A 496 -3.78 10.36 -6.00
N GLU A 497 -3.42 11.37 -5.20
CA GLU A 497 -4.37 12.36 -4.69
C GLU A 497 -4.99 13.19 -5.81
N ASN A 498 -4.18 13.65 -6.77
CA ASN A 498 -4.67 14.43 -7.90
C ASN A 498 -5.61 13.64 -8.79
N LEU A 499 -5.35 12.34 -8.98
CA LEU A 499 -6.14 11.50 -9.86
C LEU A 499 -7.41 10.97 -9.19
N TYR A 500 -7.32 10.50 -7.94
CA TYR A 500 -8.44 9.81 -7.27
C TYR A 500 -9.16 10.67 -6.23
N GLY A 501 -8.50 11.67 -5.64
CA GLY A 501 -9.09 12.54 -4.61
C GLY A 501 -10.34 13.28 -5.09
N PRO A 502 -10.32 13.99 -6.25
CA PRO A 502 -11.51 14.63 -6.81
C PRO A 502 -12.64 13.65 -7.09
N SER A 503 -12.32 12.46 -7.60
CA SER A 503 -13.29 11.40 -7.87
C SER A 503 -13.96 10.91 -6.59
N ALA A 504 -13.18 10.61 -5.55
CA ALA A 504 -13.70 10.18 -4.25
C ALA A 504 -14.59 11.26 -3.60
N ARG A 505 -14.14 12.52 -3.55
CA ARG A 505 -14.93 13.60 -2.96
C ARG A 505 -16.26 13.85 -3.70
N THR A 506 -16.19 13.92 -5.03
CA THR A 506 -17.35 14.26 -5.86
C THR A 506 -18.37 13.12 -5.88
N LEU A 507 -17.95 11.89 -6.18
CA LEU A 507 -18.84 10.74 -6.19
C LEU A 507 -19.35 10.40 -4.80
N GLY A 508 -18.49 10.52 -3.77
CA GLY A 508 -18.85 10.21 -2.40
C GLY A 508 -19.99 11.08 -1.89
N SER A 509 -19.87 12.40 -2.09
CA SER A 509 -20.95 13.34 -1.76
C SER A 509 -22.22 13.07 -2.57
N ALA A 510 -22.09 12.86 -3.90
CA ALA A 510 -23.22 12.70 -4.79
C ALA A 510 -24.01 11.39 -4.56
N LEU A 511 -23.31 10.32 -4.17
CA LEU A 511 -23.90 8.99 -3.91
C LEU A 511 -24.26 8.77 -2.43
N GLY A 512 -23.95 9.73 -1.55
CA GLY A 512 -24.26 9.65 -0.12
C GLY A 512 -23.37 8.68 0.65
N ILE A 513 -22.12 8.52 0.23
CA ILE A 513 -21.11 7.73 0.96
C ILE A 513 -20.73 8.46 2.24
N GLU A 514 -20.49 7.71 3.32
CA GLU A 514 -20.05 8.27 4.60
C GLU A 514 -18.77 9.08 4.41
N GLN A 515 -18.74 10.31 4.93
CA GLN A 515 -17.62 11.24 4.76
C GLN A 515 -16.29 10.63 5.20
N ARG A 516 -16.28 9.85 6.30
CA ARG A 516 -15.08 9.14 6.77
C ARG A 516 -14.51 8.18 5.72
N ILE A 517 -15.36 7.44 4.99
CA ILE A 517 -14.92 6.51 3.93
C ILE A 517 -14.29 7.30 2.78
N VAL A 518 -14.84 8.47 2.46
CA VAL A 518 -14.34 9.35 1.41
C VAL A 518 -12.98 9.94 1.78
N ASP A 519 -12.86 10.48 3.00
CA ASP A 519 -11.68 11.23 3.45
C ASP A 519 -10.41 10.39 3.53
N VAL A 520 -10.55 9.10 3.84
CA VAL A 520 -9.43 8.17 3.99
C VAL A 520 -9.15 7.35 2.72
N TYR A 521 -9.92 7.52 1.64
CA TYR A 521 -9.85 6.65 0.45
C TYR A 521 -8.45 6.65 -0.19
N VAL A 522 -7.96 7.82 -0.61
CA VAL A 522 -6.65 7.92 -1.27
C VAL A 522 -5.53 7.59 -0.29
N GLU A 523 -5.62 8.11 0.93
CA GLU A 523 -4.60 7.89 1.96
C GLU A 523 -4.42 6.40 2.27
N SER A 524 -5.53 5.67 2.48
CA SER A 524 -5.49 4.23 2.77
C SER A 524 -4.93 3.42 1.59
N ASP A 525 -5.18 3.88 0.37
CA ASP A 525 -4.63 3.27 -0.84
C ASP A 525 -3.11 3.50 -0.97
N VAL A 526 -2.63 4.74 -0.74
CA VAL A 526 -1.19 5.05 -0.72
C VAL A 526 -0.49 4.27 0.39
N ARG A 527 -1.03 4.28 1.61
CA ARG A 527 -0.46 3.59 2.79
C ARG A 527 -0.44 2.07 2.66
N GLY A 528 -1.39 1.50 1.92
CA GLY A 528 -1.46 0.07 1.60
C GLY A 528 -0.59 -0.37 0.42
N SER A 529 0.25 0.51 -0.14
CA SER A 529 1.00 0.26 -1.37
C SER A 529 2.51 0.28 -1.19
N VAL A 530 3.23 -0.22 -2.21
CA VAL A 530 4.70 -0.15 -2.28
C VAL A 530 5.24 1.28 -2.24
N VAL A 531 4.42 2.30 -2.58
CA VAL A 531 4.79 3.72 -2.48
C VAL A 531 5.09 4.10 -1.03
N TYR A 532 4.26 3.64 -0.10
CA TYR A 532 4.47 3.88 1.32
C TYR A 532 5.76 3.23 1.83
N GLN A 533 6.02 2.00 1.39
CA GLN A 533 7.24 1.29 1.78
C GLN A 533 8.50 1.93 1.18
N LEU A 534 8.44 2.48 -0.04
CA LEU A 534 9.53 3.26 -0.63
C LEU A 534 9.87 4.47 0.26
N GLY A 535 8.86 5.22 0.68
CA GLY A 535 9.05 6.36 1.60
C GLY A 535 9.68 5.94 2.93
N ARG A 536 9.19 4.86 3.54
CA ARG A 536 9.77 4.34 4.79
C ARG A 536 11.21 3.88 4.65
N LEU A 537 11.54 3.15 3.59
CA LEU A 537 12.91 2.72 3.33
C LEU A 537 13.83 3.92 3.09
N ALA A 538 13.35 4.95 2.40
CA ALA A 538 14.09 6.20 2.21
C ALA A 538 14.36 6.91 3.54
N ASP A 539 13.35 7.00 4.42
CA ASP A 539 13.48 7.62 5.74
C ASP A 539 14.50 6.87 6.62
N LEU A 540 14.45 5.54 6.63
CA LEU A 540 15.41 4.70 7.34
C LEU A 540 16.84 4.88 6.80
N LEU A 541 17.00 4.90 5.47
CA LEU A 541 18.31 5.08 4.84
C LEU A 541 18.90 6.45 5.18
N LEU A 542 18.12 7.51 5.04
CA LEU A 542 18.56 8.87 5.36
C LEU A 542 18.83 9.06 6.85
N ARG A 543 18.12 8.35 7.73
CA ARG A 543 18.43 8.34 9.18
C ARG A 543 19.75 7.62 9.46
N ALA A 544 19.98 6.46 8.85
CA ALA A 544 21.22 5.70 9.00
C ALA A 544 22.44 6.55 8.58
N GLU A 545 22.33 7.28 7.47
CA GLU A 545 23.38 8.19 6.99
C GLU A 545 23.62 9.39 7.92
N ARG A 546 22.56 10.04 8.41
CA ARG A 546 22.68 11.15 9.37
C ARG A 546 23.34 10.71 10.67
N THR A 547 23.02 9.51 11.14
CA THR A 547 23.62 8.92 12.35
C THR A 547 25.12 8.67 12.17
N GLN A 548 25.53 8.18 10.99
CA GLN A 548 26.95 7.96 10.69
C GLN A 548 27.74 9.27 10.52
N THR A 549 27.13 10.30 9.91
CA THR A 549 27.79 11.58 9.62
C THR A 549 27.74 12.57 10.79
N GLY A 550 26.92 12.32 11.81
CA GLY A 550 26.69 13.25 12.92
C GLY A 550 25.94 14.53 12.49
N ALA A 551 25.24 14.49 11.35
CA ALA A 551 24.50 15.63 10.81
C ALA A 551 23.28 15.99 11.69
N ALA A 552 22.79 17.22 11.52
CA ALA A 552 21.65 17.75 12.25
C ALA A 552 20.40 16.85 12.16
N GLN A 553 19.79 16.53 13.30
CA GLN A 553 18.61 15.68 13.43
C GLN A 553 17.30 16.45 13.15
N MET A 554 17.29 17.25 12.08
CA MET A 554 16.05 17.81 11.54
C MET A 554 15.75 17.11 10.21
N ASP A 555 14.47 16.81 9.98
CA ASP A 555 14.00 16.23 8.72
C ASP A 555 12.91 17.09 8.09
N CYS A 556 12.90 17.16 6.77
CA CYS A 556 11.90 17.90 6.01
C CYS A 556 10.81 16.94 5.53
N LEU A 557 9.59 17.08 6.03
CA LEU A 557 8.42 16.32 5.56
C LEU A 557 7.73 17.04 4.40
N VAL A 558 7.51 18.35 4.54
CA VAL A 558 6.92 19.21 3.52
C VAL A 558 7.84 20.41 3.32
N ALA A 559 8.45 20.48 2.14
CA ALA A 559 9.37 21.54 1.78
C ALA A 559 8.62 22.84 1.49
N GLY A 560 9.29 23.97 1.74
CA GLY A 560 8.74 25.29 1.48
C GLY A 560 9.30 26.33 2.43
N GLU A 561 8.69 27.50 2.40
CA GLU A 561 9.03 28.61 3.28
C GLU A 561 7.79 29.08 4.03
N ALA A 562 7.88 29.12 5.36
CA ALA A 562 6.83 29.60 6.24
C ALA A 562 7.35 30.77 7.07
N VAL A 563 6.54 31.81 7.19
CA VAL A 563 6.83 32.98 8.02
C VAL A 563 5.64 33.21 8.94
N GLY A 564 5.90 33.34 10.23
CA GLY A 564 4.85 33.53 11.22
C GLY A 564 5.39 33.73 12.63
N VAL A 565 4.50 34.03 13.57
CA VAL A 565 4.85 34.07 15.00
C VAL A 565 5.04 32.64 15.51
N LEU A 566 6.13 32.38 16.24
CA LEU A 566 6.38 31.06 16.79
C LEU A 566 5.45 30.77 17.97
N ARG A 567 4.74 29.63 17.91
CA ARG A 567 3.86 29.15 18.98
C ARG A 567 4.27 27.75 19.40
N CYS A 568 4.35 27.51 20.71
CA CYS A 568 4.59 26.18 21.23
C CYS A 568 3.26 25.56 21.65
N VAL A 569 2.95 24.39 21.11
CA VAL A 569 1.72 23.66 21.42
C VAL A 569 2.05 22.21 21.76
N ASP A 570 1.27 21.61 22.65
CA ASP A 570 1.44 20.19 22.94
C ASP A 570 1.00 19.33 21.74
N ARG A 571 -0.11 19.71 21.10
CA ARG A 571 -0.71 19.04 19.94
C ARG A 571 -1.41 20.03 19.01
N LEU A 572 -1.57 19.65 17.73
CA LEU A 572 -2.39 20.37 16.76
C LEU A 572 -3.86 20.01 16.98
N ALA A 573 -4.56 20.78 17.80
CA ALA A 573 -5.98 20.60 18.10
C ALA A 573 -6.79 21.78 17.54
N PRO A 574 -8.10 21.60 17.25
CA PRO A 574 -8.92 22.67 16.72
C PRO A 574 -8.86 23.96 17.54
N GLY A 575 -8.45 25.06 16.91
CA GLY A 575 -8.32 26.37 17.57
C GLY A 575 -7.16 26.51 18.57
N CYS A 576 -6.15 25.62 18.53
CA CYS A 576 -4.96 25.76 19.38
C CYS A 576 -4.13 27.02 19.04
N VAL A 577 -4.35 27.59 17.85
CA VAL A 577 -3.75 28.84 17.42
C VAL A 577 -4.84 29.86 17.07
N PRO A 578 -4.81 31.09 17.62
CA PRO A 578 -5.80 32.11 17.31
C PRO A 578 -5.62 32.61 15.87
N ALA A 579 -6.61 32.32 15.02
CA ALA A 579 -6.61 32.71 13.61
C ALA A 579 -6.55 34.24 13.39
N GLU A 580 -6.99 35.03 14.38
CA GLU A 580 -6.99 36.49 14.33
C GLU A 580 -5.60 37.12 14.54
N GLU A 581 -4.60 36.34 14.99
CA GLU A 581 -3.25 36.84 15.30
C GLU A 581 -2.26 36.76 14.12
N GLY A 582 -2.74 36.50 12.91
CA GLY A 582 -1.90 36.40 11.70
C GLY A 582 -1.23 35.03 11.55
N PRO A 583 -0.24 34.87 10.65
CA PRO A 583 0.37 33.56 10.37
C PRO A 583 1.26 33.08 11.51
N HIS A 584 1.29 31.76 11.74
CA HIS A 584 2.04 31.12 12.82
C HIS A 584 2.93 29.98 12.33
N VAL A 585 4.04 29.77 13.05
CA VAL A 585 4.89 28.57 12.94
C VAL A 585 4.82 27.83 14.27
N CYS A 586 4.33 26.60 14.25
CA CYS A 586 4.04 25.84 15.46
C CYS A 586 5.16 24.85 15.79
N VAL A 587 5.72 24.92 17.00
CA VAL A 587 6.54 23.85 17.57
C VAL A 587 5.62 22.93 18.35
N VAL A 588 5.46 21.70 17.88
CA VAL A 588 4.46 20.74 18.35
C VAL A 588 5.16 19.62 19.11
N ALA A 589 4.78 19.42 20.37
CA ALA A 589 5.44 18.44 21.23
C ALA A 589 5.16 16.99 20.82
N ALA A 590 3.92 16.68 20.43
CA ALA A 590 3.49 15.35 20.02
C ALA A 590 2.44 15.42 18.90
N ALA A 591 2.50 14.43 18.01
CA ALA A 591 1.52 14.16 16.99
C ALA A 591 1.26 12.65 16.87
N ASP A 592 0.00 12.29 16.84
CA ASP A 592 -0.47 10.91 16.71
C ASP A 592 -0.69 10.53 15.24
N GLY A 593 -0.68 11.53 14.35
CA GLY A 593 -0.90 11.40 12.93
C GLY A 593 -2.33 11.72 12.51
N ASP A 594 -3.30 11.70 13.42
CA ASP A 594 -4.73 12.00 13.15
C ASP A 594 -5.05 13.50 13.15
N GLU A 595 -4.05 14.37 13.37
CA GLU A 595 -4.25 15.81 13.42
C GLU A 595 -4.55 16.41 12.03
N GLU A 596 -5.47 17.38 12.01
CA GLU A 596 -5.76 18.21 10.84
C GLU A 596 -5.11 19.59 11.02
N VAL A 597 -4.12 19.89 10.18
CA VAL A 597 -3.32 21.11 10.29
C VAL A 597 -4.18 22.35 10.06
N GLY A 598 -5.12 22.30 9.12
CA GLY A 598 -6.05 23.39 8.82
C GLY A 598 -7.06 23.65 9.95
N MET A 599 -7.35 22.63 10.78
CA MET A 599 -8.25 22.77 11.92
C MET A 599 -7.56 23.45 13.13
N ALA A 600 -6.23 23.37 13.24
CA ALA A 600 -5.47 24.12 14.24
C ALA A 600 -5.64 25.65 14.09
N GLY A 601 -6.14 26.09 12.94
CA GLY A 601 -6.47 27.46 12.53
C GLY A 601 -5.86 27.71 11.16
N GLY A 602 -6.61 28.27 10.20
CA GLY A 602 -6.14 28.55 8.83
C GLY A 602 -4.96 29.54 8.71
N SER A 603 -4.35 29.89 9.84
CA SER A 603 -3.17 30.71 10.02
C SER A 603 -1.88 29.91 10.23
N VAL A 604 -1.93 28.58 10.39
CA VAL A 604 -0.71 27.77 10.56
C VAL A 604 -0.01 27.63 9.21
N MET A 605 1.16 28.27 9.07
CA MET A 605 1.96 28.23 7.83
C MET A 605 3.10 27.23 7.91
N GLY A 606 3.53 26.88 9.13
CA GLY A 606 4.59 25.90 9.34
C GLY A 606 4.46 25.12 10.66
N VAL A 607 5.01 23.91 10.67
CA VAL A 607 4.99 22.96 11.79
C VAL A 607 6.39 22.37 12.01
N VAL A 608 6.85 22.35 13.26
CA VAL A 608 8.05 21.69 13.74
C VAL A 608 7.66 20.63 14.76
N LEU A 609 7.67 19.36 14.37
CA LEU A 609 7.37 18.23 15.25
C LEU A 609 8.59 17.88 16.09
N CYS A 610 8.44 17.79 17.42
CA CYS A 610 9.52 17.44 18.35
C CYS A 610 9.88 15.95 18.39
N HIS A 611 9.39 15.17 17.43
CA HIS A 611 9.71 13.75 17.27
C HIS A 611 9.68 13.39 15.79
N ASP A 612 10.23 12.22 15.49
CA ASP A 612 10.20 11.65 14.16
C ASP A 612 8.78 11.27 13.71
N MET A 613 8.54 11.36 12.41
CA MET A 613 7.27 11.05 11.77
C MET A 613 7.54 10.54 10.35
N PRO A 614 6.92 9.43 9.90
CA PRO A 614 7.08 8.95 8.54
C PRO A 614 6.71 10.00 7.49
N HIS A 615 7.46 10.05 6.39
CA HIS A 615 7.26 11.02 5.30
C HIS A 615 5.87 10.94 4.64
N LEU A 616 5.23 9.77 4.69
CA LEU A 616 3.89 9.51 4.19
C LEU A 616 2.89 9.20 5.32
N SER A 617 3.14 9.75 6.52
CA SER A 617 2.15 9.76 7.61
C SER A 617 0.91 10.55 7.22
N HIS A 618 -0.22 10.30 7.89
CA HIS A 618 -1.46 11.04 7.63
C HIS A 618 -1.24 12.55 7.81
N LEU A 619 -0.61 12.97 8.92
CA LEU A 619 -0.22 14.36 9.14
C LEU A 619 0.66 14.94 8.01
N ALA A 620 1.67 14.21 7.53
CA ALA A 620 2.54 14.69 6.46
C ALA A 620 1.81 14.84 5.11
N LEU A 621 0.92 13.89 4.78
CA LEU A 621 0.08 13.96 3.59
C LEU A 621 -0.90 15.14 3.66
N ARG A 622 -1.55 15.36 4.82
CA ARG A 622 -2.44 16.51 5.04
C ARG A 622 -1.71 17.84 4.98
N ALA A 623 -0.58 17.95 5.67
CA ALA A 623 0.25 19.15 5.63
C ALA A 623 0.69 19.48 4.19
N ARG A 624 0.99 18.46 3.37
CA ARG A 624 1.31 18.64 1.96
C ARG A 624 0.11 19.14 1.15
N GLN A 625 -1.07 18.55 1.35
CA GLN A 625 -2.32 18.97 0.69
C GLN A 625 -2.66 20.44 1.00
N GLU A 626 -2.40 20.87 2.22
CA GLU A 626 -2.67 22.23 2.68
C GLU A 626 -1.52 23.21 2.42
N GLY A 627 -0.38 22.73 1.92
CA GLY A 627 0.80 23.55 1.65
C GLY A 627 1.51 24.05 2.92
N VAL A 628 1.35 23.36 4.04
CA VAL A 628 1.96 23.72 5.33
C VAL A 628 3.35 23.12 5.46
N VAL A 629 4.36 23.98 5.58
CA VAL A 629 5.77 23.58 5.70
C VAL A 629 5.95 22.78 6.98
N THR A 630 6.42 21.54 6.89
CA THR A 630 6.46 20.64 8.04
C THR A 630 7.82 19.96 8.16
N VAL A 631 8.41 20.06 9.33
CA VAL A 631 9.70 19.46 9.66
C VAL A 631 9.62 18.66 10.96
N THR A 632 10.46 17.65 11.11
CA THR A 632 10.70 16.97 12.40
C THR A 632 12.03 17.40 12.98
N CYS A 633 12.14 17.40 14.30
CA CYS A 633 13.37 17.66 15.03
C CYS A 633 13.42 16.74 16.24
N GLU A 634 14.48 15.92 16.34
CA GLU A 634 14.71 15.03 17.50
C GLU A 634 15.76 15.61 18.47
N ASP A 635 16.44 16.70 18.07
CA ASP A 635 17.49 17.33 18.87
C ASP A 635 16.89 18.20 19.98
N ALA A 636 16.92 17.69 21.22
CA ALA A 636 16.42 18.38 22.41
C ALA A 636 17.04 19.77 22.62
N VAL A 637 18.29 20.00 22.20
CA VAL A 637 18.95 21.31 22.33
C VAL A 637 18.32 22.31 21.35
N ARG A 638 18.12 21.91 20.09
CA ARG A 638 17.44 22.74 19.09
C ARG A 638 15.98 22.98 19.44
N ILE A 639 15.27 21.95 19.91
CA ILE A 639 13.89 22.11 20.41
C ILE A 639 13.86 23.16 21.52
N GLY A 640 14.80 23.11 22.48
CA GLY A 640 14.93 24.12 23.54
C GLY A 640 15.18 25.53 22.99
N GLN A 641 16.05 25.67 21.99
CA GLN A 641 16.32 26.96 21.32
C GLN A 641 15.09 27.50 20.60
N MET A 642 14.35 26.67 19.88
CA MET A 642 13.12 27.07 19.19
C MET A 642 12.02 27.47 20.18
N ARG A 643 11.85 26.72 21.27
CA ARG A 643 10.89 27.07 22.34
C ARG A 643 11.22 28.41 23.00
N ALA A 644 12.49 28.78 23.09
CA ALA A 644 12.90 30.08 23.62
C ALA A 644 12.51 31.28 22.71
N LEU A 645 12.12 31.01 21.45
CA LEU A 645 11.65 32.01 20.49
C LEU A 645 10.12 32.20 20.51
N GLU A 646 9.41 31.60 21.48
CA GLU A 646 7.96 31.70 21.56
C GLU A 646 7.47 33.16 21.58
N GLY A 647 6.45 33.45 20.75
CA GLY A 647 5.88 34.77 20.57
C GLY A 647 6.69 35.70 19.66
N THR A 648 7.81 35.25 19.08
CA THR A 648 8.62 36.05 18.15
C THR A 648 8.34 35.68 16.68
N PRO A 649 8.47 36.63 15.74
CA PRO A 649 8.37 36.32 14.31
C PRO A 649 9.57 35.49 13.86
N VAL A 650 9.30 34.35 13.24
CA VAL A 650 10.29 33.42 12.72
C VAL A 650 10.05 33.12 11.25
N ARG A 651 11.10 32.65 10.60
CA ARG A 651 11.07 32.08 9.25
C ARG A 651 11.56 30.65 9.35
N LEU A 652 10.77 29.72 8.84
CA LEU A 652 11.12 28.32 8.67
C LEU A 652 11.33 28.06 7.19
N ALA A 653 12.55 27.73 6.79
CA ALA A 653 12.86 27.35 5.41
C ALA A 653 13.27 25.88 5.39
N ALA A 654 12.45 25.04 4.76
CA ALA A 654 12.67 23.61 4.70
C ALA A 654 12.89 23.15 3.26
N SER A 655 13.96 22.40 3.04
CA SER A 655 14.29 21.80 1.75
C SER A 655 14.92 20.42 1.93
N ALA A 656 15.06 19.68 0.82
CA ALA A 656 15.81 18.43 0.81
C ALA A 656 17.30 18.61 1.21
N GLY A 657 17.85 19.82 1.08
CA GLY A 657 19.24 20.14 1.42
C GLY A 657 19.45 20.60 2.87
N GLY A 658 18.38 20.79 3.64
CA GLY A 658 18.46 21.25 5.03
C GLY A 658 17.26 22.08 5.46
N VAL A 659 17.16 22.27 6.77
CA VAL A 659 16.16 23.12 7.44
C VAL A 659 16.89 24.26 8.13
N GLU A 660 16.47 25.49 7.86
CA GLU A 660 16.95 26.74 8.46
C GLU A 660 15.85 27.42 9.27
#